data_AF-A0A819K9F7-F1
#
_entry.id   AF-A0A819K9F7-F1
#
_cell.length_a   1.000
_cell.length_b   1.000
_cell.length_c   1.000
_cell.angle_alpha   90.00
_cell.angle_beta   90.00
_cell.angle_gamma   90.00
#
_symmetry.space_group_name_H-M   'P 1'
#
loop_
_entity.id
_entity.type
_entity.pdbx_description
1 polymer ?
#
loop_
_entity_poly.entity_id
_entity_poly.type
_entity_poly.pdbx_seq_one_letter_code
_entity_poly.pdbx_strand_id
1 'polypeptide(L)'
;GGIIVWAENGFTLCFFDTLTTSILFGFIFIFGLIQYIYYKRYGFKIEREYVDASVLYVIQVILTILLACEPILLYATESTAFGKTKIPGYTIFRCVLRTIAWLLALLILRVERSKRTPTSQTRGHGLTILTFWCISVLIELFTIISYRSPLWFIQPIVRGGSPIEEIDIIRFTYWIFRLISTILIFCIGLRAPGVPQRRYAVLLNRSHSQIEEERAQENVWVKFFQHFKTLAPYIWPSGHWGLQINIFICILIVLAGRLLSLEVPRYTKLITDELIQSSNSTTDTLLNLGARLRALHSWPWRLVTILMVFRFLQGAGVFDAGALGILRTTLWTKIEQYTTRSLKLRVFSHLHHLSLSWHLTRKTGEVLRIVDRGTDSVDSLLTYVLFSIFPTIADIIIAIIYFVVQFNIWFGIIVFATMFVYLVSTIVITEWRTKRLVHIAKMSQRYAWTSRKFKKEMNKYDNAMSGTAVDSLLNFETVKYYGAEQYEVTQYQDAIEKYQKAEWINQLTLQLLNISQAVLIGIGLTVGSLYCAWLVNIKHELTVGDYVLYGTYILQLYTPLNFFGIYYRLIQQAFIDMENMLDLLDNQPTIVDSPFAKDLVITNGMIEFDDVCFHYQAERPILKNISFSILPGQTMAIVGPSGAGY
;
A
#
# COMPACT_ATOMS: atom_id res chain seq x y z
N GLY A 1 1.58 42.82 -18.54
CA GLY A 1 0.26 42.32 -18.14
C GLY A 1 0.45 41.01 -17.41
N GLY A 2 0.27 41.00 -16.09
CA GLY A 2 0.28 39.75 -15.32
C GLY A 2 -0.87 38.87 -15.78
N ILE A 3 -0.63 37.55 -15.88
CA ILE A 3 -1.69 36.59 -16.21
C ILE A 3 -2.68 36.61 -15.04
N ILE A 4 -3.84 37.22 -15.25
CA ILE A 4 -4.94 37.19 -14.28
C ILE A 4 -5.56 35.79 -14.38
N VAL A 5 -5.18 34.92 -13.45
CA VAL A 5 -5.64 33.52 -13.38
C VAL A 5 -7.11 33.44 -12.97
N TRP A 6 -7.54 34.35 -12.10
CA TRP A 6 -8.89 34.41 -11.54
C TRP A 6 -9.44 35.83 -11.68
N ALA A 7 -10.53 35.99 -12.44
CA ALA A 7 -11.19 37.26 -12.70
C ALA A 7 -12.70 37.08 -12.61
N GLU A 8 -13.40 38.05 -12.02
CA GLU A 8 -14.88 38.10 -11.98
C GLU A 8 -15.56 36.79 -11.53
N ASN A 9 -15.10 36.20 -10.43
CA ASN A 9 -15.64 34.96 -9.85
C ASN A 9 -15.43 33.67 -10.67
N GLY A 10 -14.44 33.62 -11.59
CA GLY A 10 -14.08 32.39 -12.31
C GLY A 10 -12.67 32.39 -12.91
N PHE A 11 -12.30 31.25 -13.52
CA PHE A 11 -11.07 31.13 -14.29
C PHE A 11 -11.22 31.84 -15.64
N THR A 12 -10.17 32.54 -16.08
CA THR A 12 -10.13 33.06 -17.44
C THR A 12 -10.10 31.89 -18.44
N LEU A 13 -10.97 31.94 -19.47
CA LEU A 13 -11.08 30.90 -20.51
C LEU A 13 -9.72 30.57 -21.13
N CYS A 14 -8.88 31.59 -21.36
CA CYS A 14 -7.53 31.43 -21.90
C CYS A 14 -6.63 30.57 -20.99
N PHE A 15 -6.62 30.83 -19.68
CA PHE A 15 -5.80 30.06 -18.74
C PHE A 15 -6.31 28.62 -18.57
N PHE A 16 -7.63 28.46 -18.45
CA PHE A 16 -8.25 27.15 -18.27
C PHE A 16 -8.00 26.22 -19.48
N ASP A 17 -8.28 26.71 -20.69
CA ASP A 17 -8.14 25.91 -21.90
C ASP A 17 -6.69 25.57 -22.20
N THR A 18 -5.74 26.50 -21.98
CA THR A 18 -4.31 26.21 -22.19
C THR A 18 -3.77 25.22 -21.18
N LEU A 19 -4.12 25.35 -19.89
CA LEU A 19 -3.65 24.45 -18.84
C LEU A 19 -4.20 23.03 -19.00
N THR A 20 -5.52 22.89 -19.16
CA THR A 20 -6.18 21.58 -19.22
C THR A 20 -5.78 20.78 -20.45
N THR A 21 -5.65 21.45 -21.61
CA THR A 21 -5.19 20.80 -22.85
C THR A 21 -3.73 20.39 -22.78
N SER A 22 -2.88 21.21 -22.16
CA SER A 22 -1.47 20.87 -21.92
C SER A 22 -1.32 19.66 -21.01
N ILE A 23 -2.12 19.56 -19.94
CA ILE A 23 -2.10 18.44 -19.00
C ILE A 23 -2.54 17.14 -19.69
N LEU A 24 -3.66 17.16 -20.43
CA LEU A 24 -4.17 15.99 -21.16
C LEU A 24 -3.17 15.49 -22.20
N PHE A 25 -2.63 16.40 -23.01
CA PHE A 25 -1.66 16.07 -24.04
C PHE A 25 -0.35 15.56 -23.42
N GLY A 26 0.20 16.26 -22.43
CA GLY A 26 1.44 15.86 -21.77
C GLY A 26 1.35 14.47 -21.13
N PHE A 27 0.22 14.17 -20.49
CA PHE A 27 -0.01 12.85 -19.88
C PHE A 27 0.00 11.72 -20.93
N ILE A 28 -0.82 11.83 -21.97
CA ILE A 28 -0.92 10.76 -22.98
C ILE A 28 0.33 10.67 -23.85
N PHE A 29 1.02 11.78 -24.09
CA PHE A 29 2.26 11.80 -24.85
C PHE A 29 3.37 11.05 -24.12
N ILE A 30 3.60 11.31 -22.83
CA ILE A 30 4.68 10.67 -22.06
C ILE A 30 4.32 9.21 -21.76
N PHE A 31 3.21 8.98 -21.06
CA PHE A 31 2.86 7.64 -20.60
C PHE A 31 2.39 6.74 -21.75
N GLY A 32 1.70 7.30 -22.73
CA GLY A 32 1.28 6.57 -23.92
C GLY A 32 2.45 6.14 -24.80
N LEU A 33 3.50 6.96 -24.91
CA LEU A 33 4.71 6.60 -25.66
C LEU A 33 5.54 5.55 -24.92
N ILE A 34 5.67 5.66 -23.59
CA ILE A 34 6.30 4.61 -22.76
C ILE A 34 5.56 3.28 -22.94
N GLN A 35 4.23 3.30 -22.85
CA GLN A 35 3.41 2.12 -23.06
C GLN A 35 3.59 1.58 -24.48
N TYR A 36 3.53 2.43 -25.50
CA TYR A 36 3.73 2.01 -26.89
C TYR A 36 5.09 1.34 -27.10
N ILE A 37 6.18 1.91 -26.59
CA ILE A 37 7.53 1.33 -26.67
C ILE A 37 7.57 -0.02 -25.95
N TYR A 38 6.96 -0.11 -24.75
CA TYR A 38 6.90 -1.34 -23.98
C TYR A 38 6.18 -2.47 -24.74
N TYR A 39 5.01 -2.19 -25.31
CA TYR A 39 4.26 -3.15 -26.14
C TYR A 39 4.98 -3.47 -27.47
N LYS A 40 5.79 -2.57 -28.00
CA LYS A 40 6.61 -2.84 -29.18
C LYS A 40 7.77 -3.78 -28.87
N ARG A 41 8.41 -3.63 -27.70
CA ARG A 41 9.59 -4.39 -27.30
C ARG A 41 9.27 -5.77 -26.70
N TYR A 42 8.17 -5.87 -25.93
CA TYR A 42 7.84 -7.07 -25.14
C TYR A 42 6.47 -7.68 -25.45
N GLY A 43 5.70 -7.09 -26.37
CA GLY A 43 4.34 -7.55 -26.68
C GLY A 43 4.30 -8.60 -27.79
N PHE A 44 3.57 -9.70 -27.55
CA PHE A 44 3.27 -10.73 -28.56
C PHE A 44 1.93 -10.42 -29.23
N LYS A 45 1.80 -10.74 -30.53
CA LYS A 45 0.54 -10.55 -31.27
C LYS A 45 -0.48 -11.62 -30.84
N ILE A 46 -1.71 -11.21 -30.58
CA ILE A 46 -2.82 -12.12 -30.27
C ILE A 46 -3.33 -12.71 -31.58
N GLU A 47 -3.47 -14.04 -31.64
CA GLU A 47 -4.08 -14.74 -32.77
C GLU A 47 -5.56 -14.37 -32.91
N ARG A 48 -6.06 -14.25 -34.14
CA ARG A 48 -7.40 -13.72 -34.44
C ARG A 48 -8.54 -14.51 -33.80
N GLU A 49 -8.32 -15.78 -33.49
CA GLU A 49 -9.30 -16.69 -32.87
C GLU A 49 -9.58 -16.37 -31.40
N TYR A 50 -8.70 -15.62 -30.72
CA TYR A 50 -8.84 -15.26 -29.30
C TYR A 50 -9.30 -13.82 -29.08
N VAL A 51 -9.67 -13.09 -30.14
CA VAL A 51 -10.17 -11.72 -30.06
C VAL A 51 -11.69 -11.73 -30.15
N ASP A 52 -12.36 -11.61 -29.02
CA ASP A 52 -13.83 -11.52 -28.99
C ASP A 52 -14.33 -10.30 -29.78
N ALA A 53 -15.31 -10.51 -30.65
CA ALA A 53 -15.98 -9.45 -31.40
C ALA A 53 -17.03 -8.78 -30.51
N SER A 54 -16.63 -7.80 -29.70
CA SER A 54 -17.55 -7.07 -28.82
C SER A 54 -18.09 -5.79 -29.47
N VAL A 55 -19.42 -5.64 -29.49
CA VAL A 55 -20.12 -4.43 -29.93
C VAL A 55 -19.72 -3.21 -29.10
N LEU A 56 -19.47 -3.42 -27.80
CA LEU A 56 -19.04 -2.38 -26.87
C LEU A 56 -17.67 -1.78 -27.24
N TYR A 57 -16.74 -2.57 -27.79
CA TYR A 57 -15.47 -2.04 -28.28
C TYR A 57 -15.65 -1.16 -29.53
N VAL A 58 -16.58 -1.52 -30.41
CA VAL A 58 -16.90 -0.70 -31.60
C VAL A 58 -17.47 0.65 -31.17
N ILE A 59 -18.40 0.65 -30.22
CA ILE A 59 -18.94 1.89 -29.62
C ILE A 59 -17.82 2.74 -28.99
N GLN A 60 -16.89 2.12 -28.27
CA GLN A 60 -15.75 2.80 -27.65
C GLN A 60 -14.81 3.46 -28.69
N VAL A 61 -14.54 2.78 -29.81
CA VAL A 61 -13.76 3.34 -30.92
C VAL A 61 -14.49 4.51 -31.59
N ILE A 62 -15.81 4.39 -31.80
CA ILE A 62 -16.61 5.46 -32.39
C ILE A 62 -16.60 6.70 -31.48
N LEU A 63 -16.84 6.53 -30.19
CA LEU A 63 -16.84 7.63 -29.22
C LEU A 63 -15.48 8.33 -29.12
N THR A 64 -14.37 7.58 -29.18
CA THR A 64 -13.01 8.16 -29.15
C THR A 64 -12.67 8.94 -30.41
N ILE A 65 -13.13 8.48 -31.59
CA ILE A 65 -13.01 9.24 -32.85
C ILE A 65 -13.85 10.52 -32.79
N LEU A 66 -15.07 10.43 -32.29
CA LEU A 66 -15.98 11.57 -32.17
C LEU A 66 -15.44 12.64 -31.20
N LEU A 67 -14.79 12.24 -30.10
CA LEU A 67 -14.07 13.16 -29.21
C LEU A 67 -12.77 13.73 -29.82
N ALA A 68 -12.16 13.05 -30.80
CA ALA A 68 -11.05 13.61 -31.56
C ALA A 68 -11.52 14.67 -32.57
N CYS A 69 -12.72 14.53 -33.14
CA CYS A 69 -13.28 15.48 -34.10
C CYS A 69 -13.92 16.72 -33.45
N GLU A 70 -14.47 16.60 -32.24
CA GLU A 70 -15.11 17.69 -31.47
C GLU A 70 -14.31 19.01 -31.45
N PRO A 71 -13.02 19.04 -31.09
CA PRO A 71 -12.25 20.30 -31.02
C PRO A 71 -12.14 21.03 -32.38
N ILE A 72 -12.14 20.29 -33.50
CA ILE A 72 -12.08 20.85 -34.86
C ILE A 72 -13.43 21.48 -35.22
N LEU A 73 -14.53 20.80 -34.90
CA LEU A 73 -15.88 21.28 -35.14
C LEU A 73 -16.17 22.56 -34.34
N LEU A 74 -15.74 22.59 -33.06
CA LEU A 74 -15.88 23.77 -32.21
C LEU A 74 -15.07 24.96 -32.73
N TYR A 75 -13.85 24.74 -33.22
CA TYR A 75 -13.05 25.80 -33.84
C TYR A 75 -13.71 26.34 -35.12
N ALA A 76 -14.26 25.45 -35.96
CA ALA A 76 -14.94 25.84 -37.18
C ALA A 76 -16.19 26.69 -36.89
N THR A 77 -17.03 26.29 -35.94
CA THR A 77 -18.23 27.05 -35.55
C THR A 77 -17.91 28.38 -34.88
N GLU A 78 -16.87 28.43 -34.04
CA GLU A 78 -16.38 29.69 -33.48
C GLU A 78 -15.87 30.63 -34.58
N SER A 79 -15.13 30.11 -35.57
CA SER A 79 -14.60 30.93 -36.68
C SER A 79 -15.69 31.55 -37.56
N THR A 80 -16.83 30.88 -37.73
CA THR A 80 -17.98 31.39 -38.48
C THR A 80 -18.78 32.42 -37.68
N ALA A 81 -18.83 32.29 -36.35
CA ALA A 81 -19.60 33.18 -35.49
C ALA A 81 -18.88 34.50 -35.16
N PHE A 82 -17.54 34.51 -35.07
CA PHE A 82 -16.76 35.71 -34.70
C PHE A 82 -16.50 36.72 -35.84
N GLY A 83 -16.94 36.45 -37.08
CA GLY A 83 -16.88 37.36 -38.24
C GLY A 83 -15.63 38.25 -38.34
N LYS A 84 -14.56 37.81 -39.04
CA LYS A 84 -13.30 38.57 -39.32
C LYS A 84 -12.63 39.33 -38.13
N THR A 85 -13.06 39.14 -36.88
CA THR A 85 -12.34 39.62 -35.71
C THR A 85 -11.23 38.65 -35.35
N LYS A 86 -10.18 39.14 -34.67
CA LYS A 86 -8.96 38.40 -34.37
C LYS A 86 -9.27 37.19 -33.49
N ILE A 87 -9.16 35.98 -34.05
CA ILE A 87 -9.28 34.72 -33.32
C ILE A 87 -8.16 34.68 -32.26
N PRO A 88 -8.50 34.44 -30.97
CA PRO A 88 -7.49 34.40 -29.92
C PRO A 88 -6.65 33.12 -30.01
N GLY A 89 -5.32 33.24 -29.90
CA GLY A 89 -4.39 32.13 -30.16
C GLY A 89 -4.59 30.86 -29.30
N TYR A 90 -5.25 30.96 -28.15
CA TYR A 90 -5.52 29.80 -27.29
C TYR A 90 -6.54 28.82 -27.89
N THR A 91 -7.44 29.26 -28.78
CA THR A 91 -8.43 28.36 -29.41
C THR A 91 -7.78 27.42 -30.42
N ILE A 92 -6.78 27.93 -31.16
CA ILE A 92 -5.94 27.13 -32.07
C ILE A 92 -5.13 26.13 -31.26
N PHE A 93 -4.50 26.57 -30.17
CA PHE A 93 -3.73 25.70 -29.28
C PHE A 93 -4.58 24.55 -28.71
N ARG A 94 -5.78 24.87 -28.19
CA ARG A 94 -6.75 23.88 -27.69
C ARG A 94 -7.13 22.88 -28.77
N CYS A 95 -7.40 23.34 -29.98
CA CYS A 95 -7.81 22.48 -31.10
C CYS A 95 -6.71 21.46 -31.44
N VAL A 96 -5.48 21.93 -31.65
CA VAL A 96 -4.36 21.08 -32.07
C VAL A 96 -3.97 20.07 -30.98
N LEU A 97 -3.79 20.49 -29.74
CA LEU A 97 -3.30 19.57 -28.70
C LEU A 97 -4.36 18.51 -28.32
N ARG A 98 -5.64 18.90 -28.28
CA ARG A 98 -6.73 18.00 -27.90
C ARG A 98 -7.00 16.95 -28.97
N THR A 99 -6.97 17.32 -30.25
CA THR A 99 -7.09 16.37 -31.37
C THR A 99 -5.98 15.31 -31.30
N ILE A 100 -4.72 15.75 -31.15
CA ILE A 100 -3.57 14.84 -31.07
C ILE A 100 -3.69 13.91 -29.85
N ALA A 101 -4.12 14.44 -28.69
CA ALA A 101 -4.27 13.62 -27.49
C ALA A 101 -5.27 12.46 -27.66
N TRP A 102 -6.43 12.72 -28.26
CA TRP A 102 -7.44 11.67 -28.52
C TRP A 102 -7.01 10.71 -29.63
N LEU A 103 -6.27 11.16 -30.64
CA LEU A 103 -5.68 10.28 -31.66
C LEU A 103 -4.63 9.32 -31.07
N LEU A 104 -3.79 9.80 -30.15
CA LEU A 104 -2.83 8.96 -29.41
C LEU A 104 -3.56 7.93 -28.53
N ALA A 105 -4.63 8.32 -27.85
CA ALA A 105 -5.46 7.39 -27.08
C ALA A 105 -6.06 6.30 -27.98
N LEU A 106 -6.53 6.65 -29.18
CA LEU A 106 -7.04 5.68 -30.16
C LEU A 106 -5.96 4.69 -30.63
N LEU A 107 -4.73 5.17 -30.85
CA LEU A 107 -3.59 4.30 -31.22
C LEU A 107 -3.27 3.29 -30.11
N ILE A 108 -3.26 3.73 -28.85
CA ILE A 108 -2.99 2.85 -27.69
C ILE A 108 -4.12 1.82 -27.55
N LEU A 109 -5.38 2.23 -27.71
CA LEU A 109 -6.52 1.32 -27.68
C LEU A 109 -6.41 0.18 -28.73
N ARG A 110 -5.95 0.51 -29.94
CA ARG A 110 -5.69 -0.48 -31.01
C ARG A 110 -4.50 -1.39 -30.69
N VAL A 111 -3.44 -0.84 -30.08
CA VAL A 111 -2.26 -1.62 -29.68
C VAL A 111 -2.64 -2.61 -28.57
N GLU A 112 -3.40 -2.20 -27.56
CA GLU A 112 -3.87 -3.07 -26.48
C GLU A 112 -4.74 -4.23 -26.98
N ARG A 113 -5.56 -4.00 -28.02
CA ARG A 113 -6.37 -5.07 -28.63
C ARG A 113 -5.53 -6.08 -29.41
N SER A 114 -4.42 -5.64 -30.01
CA SER A 114 -3.61 -6.46 -30.93
C SER A 114 -2.43 -7.17 -30.28
N LYS A 115 -1.94 -6.66 -29.14
CA LYS A 115 -0.73 -7.13 -28.48
C LYS A 115 -0.95 -7.38 -26.99
N ARG A 116 -0.37 -8.46 -26.46
CA ARG A 116 -0.42 -8.80 -25.03
C ARG A 116 0.98 -8.83 -24.42
N THR A 117 1.11 -8.36 -23.18
CA THR A 117 2.35 -8.42 -22.39
C THR A 117 2.42 -9.71 -21.58
N PRO A 118 3.63 -10.23 -21.28
CA PRO A 118 3.82 -11.47 -20.51
C PRO A 118 3.33 -11.38 -19.05
N THR A 119 3.34 -10.18 -18.46
CA THR A 119 2.70 -9.89 -17.18
C THR A 119 1.23 -9.59 -17.45
N SER A 120 0.32 -10.53 -17.14
CA SER A 120 -1.10 -10.39 -17.50
C SER A 120 -1.82 -9.40 -16.58
N GLN A 121 -2.57 -8.46 -17.15
CA GLN A 121 -3.70 -7.82 -16.46
C GLN A 121 -4.84 -8.84 -16.35
N THR A 122 -5.35 -9.04 -15.15
CA THR A 122 -6.37 -10.05 -14.83
C THR A 122 -7.77 -9.65 -15.31
N ARG A 123 -8.05 -8.34 -15.38
CA ARG A 123 -9.24 -7.69 -15.99
C ARG A 123 -8.89 -6.21 -16.27
N GLY A 124 -9.45 -5.61 -17.32
CA GLY A 124 -9.34 -4.17 -17.58
C GLY A 124 -8.45 -3.78 -18.77
N HIS A 125 -8.56 -2.53 -19.21
CA HIS A 125 -7.61 -1.87 -20.10
C HIS A 125 -6.29 -1.52 -19.37
N GLY A 126 -5.26 -1.11 -20.12
CA GLY A 126 -4.02 -0.58 -19.53
C GLY A 126 -4.28 0.60 -18.59
N LEU A 127 -3.49 0.71 -17.52
CA LEU A 127 -3.62 1.77 -16.52
C LEU A 127 -3.62 3.16 -17.17
N THR A 128 -2.73 3.38 -18.14
CA THR A 128 -2.55 4.66 -18.85
C THR A 128 -3.83 5.17 -19.51
N ILE A 129 -4.55 4.30 -20.24
CA ILE A 129 -5.74 4.75 -20.99
C ILE A 129 -6.92 4.99 -20.05
N LEU A 130 -7.04 4.20 -18.98
CA LEU A 130 -8.05 4.40 -17.94
C LEU A 130 -7.81 5.71 -17.18
N THR A 131 -6.56 6.00 -16.81
CA THR A 131 -6.19 7.27 -16.17
C THR A 131 -6.42 8.46 -17.10
N PHE A 132 -6.18 8.32 -18.41
CA PHE A 132 -6.45 9.38 -19.37
C PHE A 132 -7.95 9.72 -19.45
N TRP A 133 -8.83 8.72 -19.48
CA TRP A 133 -10.28 8.95 -19.44
C TRP A 133 -10.73 9.56 -18.11
N CYS A 134 -10.15 9.12 -17.00
CA CYS A 134 -10.43 9.70 -15.68
C CYS A 134 -10.05 11.19 -15.62
N ILE A 135 -8.83 11.54 -16.04
CA ILE A 135 -8.37 12.94 -16.12
C ILE A 135 -9.28 13.76 -17.04
N SER A 136 -9.70 13.19 -18.17
CA SER A 136 -10.62 13.85 -19.10
C SER A 136 -11.97 14.17 -18.44
N VAL A 137 -12.58 13.21 -17.73
CA VAL A 137 -13.84 13.44 -16.99
C VAL A 137 -13.65 14.49 -15.90
N LEU A 138 -12.56 14.43 -15.13
CA LEU A 138 -12.27 15.40 -14.08
C LEU A 138 -12.13 16.83 -14.62
N ILE A 139 -11.47 17.00 -15.76
CA ILE A 139 -11.34 18.31 -16.42
C ILE A 139 -12.70 18.85 -16.84
N GLU A 140 -13.57 18.02 -17.41
CA GLU A 140 -14.91 18.45 -17.81
C GLU A 140 -15.83 18.73 -16.61
N LEU A 141 -15.59 18.12 -15.45
CA LEU A 141 -16.28 18.46 -14.21
C LEU A 141 -15.71 19.74 -13.57
N PHE A 142 -14.41 20.00 -13.72
CA PHE A 142 -13.74 21.18 -13.18
C PHE A 142 -14.28 22.49 -13.79
N THR A 143 -14.83 22.45 -15.01
CA THR A 143 -15.51 23.59 -15.65
C THR A 143 -16.70 24.12 -14.84
N ILE A 144 -17.38 23.25 -14.09
CA ILE A 144 -18.61 23.57 -13.32
C ILE A 144 -18.31 24.59 -12.21
N ILE A 145 -17.07 24.64 -11.70
CA ILE A 145 -16.67 25.59 -10.65
C ILE A 145 -16.83 27.05 -11.13
N SER A 146 -16.69 27.31 -12.43
CA SER A 146 -16.81 28.66 -13.01
C SER A 146 -18.25 29.05 -13.38
N TYR A 147 -19.25 28.28 -12.92
CA TYR A 147 -20.68 28.50 -13.18
C TYR A 147 -21.18 29.92 -12.85
N ARG A 148 -20.58 30.58 -11.84
CA ARG A 148 -20.98 31.91 -11.36
C ARG A 148 -20.20 33.08 -12.00
N SER A 149 -19.36 32.80 -12.99
CA SER A 149 -18.54 33.81 -13.65
C SER A 149 -19.17 34.31 -14.94
N PRO A 150 -19.21 35.64 -15.19
CA PRO A 150 -19.87 36.22 -16.37
C PRO A 150 -19.06 35.98 -17.64
N LEU A 151 -17.80 35.59 -17.50
CA LEU A 151 -16.87 35.23 -18.57
C LEU A 151 -17.09 33.82 -19.11
N TRP A 152 -17.95 33.03 -18.47
CA TRP A 152 -18.24 31.65 -18.86
C TRP A 152 -19.60 31.52 -19.52
N PHE A 153 -19.67 30.65 -20.53
CA PHE A 153 -20.86 30.34 -21.32
C PHE A 153 -22.07 29.83 -20.51
N ILE A 154 -21.91 29.57 -19.21
CA ILE A 154 -22.96 29.02 -18.34
C ILE A 154 -23.80 30.11 -17.67
N GLN A 155 -23.22 31.26 -17.30
CA GLN A 155 -23.94 32.30 -16.55
C GLN A 155 -25.07 33.01 -17.33
N PRO A 156 -24.89 33.40 -18.61
CA PRO A 156 -25.92 34.09 -19.39
C PRO A 156 -27.19 33.26 -19.57
N ILE A 157 -27.03 31.95 -19.76
CA ILE A 157 -28.12 31.00 -20.09
C ILE A 157 -29.01 30.70 -18.89
N VAL A 158 -28.46 30.65 -17.67
CA VAL A 158 -29.23 30.21 -16.49
C VAL A 158 -29.89 31.35 -15.70
N ARG A 159 -29.42 32.59 -15.84
CA ARG A 159 -29.99 33.74 -15.08
C ARG A 159 -30.74 34.78 -15.91
N GLY A 160 -30.89 34.58 -17.23
CA GLY A 160 -31.83 35.33 -18.09
C GLY A 160 -31.65 36.86 -18.13
N GLY A 161 -30.49 37.39 -17.71
CA GLY A 161 -30.30 38.83 -17.44
C GLY A 161 -29.38 39.59 -18.40
N SER A 162 -28.64 38.91 -19.30
CA SER A 162 -27.76 39.51 -20.30
C SER A 162 -28.16 39.04 -21.71
N PRO A 163 -27.94 39.83 -22.78
CA PRO A 163 -28.20 39.35 -24.14
C PRO A 163 -27.37 38.09 -24.38
N ILE A 164 -28.05 36.99 -24.73
CA ILE A 164 -27.41 35.70 -24.97
C ILE A 164 -26.71 35.81 -26.33
N GLU A 165 -25.38 35.80 -26.33
CA GLU A 165 -24.62 35.68 -27.57
C GLU A 165 -24.77 34.24 -28.10
N GLU A 166 -25.03 34.09 -29.41
CA GLU A 166 -25.19 32.77 -30.06
C GLU A 166 -23.99 31.84 -29.80
N ILE A 167 -22.81 32.41 -29.57
CA ILE A 167 -21.53 31.75 -29.30
C ILE A 167 -21.57 30.98 -27.96
N ASP A 168 -22.25 31.50 -26.94
CA ASP A 168 -22.31 30.87 -25.63
C ASP A 168 -23.20 29.62 -25.65
N ILE A 169 -24.29 29.64 -26.43
CA ILE A 169 -25.16 28.47 -26.66
C ILE A 169 -24.38 27.36 -27.36
N ILE A 170 -23.57 27.72 -28.36
CA ILE A 170 -22.71 26.79 -29.08
C ILE A 170 -21.72 26.14 -28.11
N ARG A 171 -20.95 26.94 -27.34
CA ARG A 171 -19.96 26.43 -26.37
C ARG A 171 -20.58 25.51 -25.31
N PHE A 172 -21.77 25.87 -24.82
CA PHE A 172 -22.51 25.05 -23.85
C PHE A 172 -22.93 23.69 -24.42
N THR A 173 -23.44 23.68 -25.65
CA THR A 173 -23.91 22.45 -26.33
C THR A 173 -22.74 21.48 -26.57
N TYR A 174 -21.61 21.99 -27.05
CA TYR A 174 -20.40 21.20 -27.24
C TYR A 174 -19.82 20.67 -25.91
N TRP A 175 -19.86 21.48 -24.84
CA TRP A 175 -19.43 21.03 -23.52
C TRP A 175 -20.29 19.88 -22.96
N ILE A 176 -21.63 19.97 -23.06
CA ILE A 176 -22.53 18.89 -22.64
C ILE A 176 -22.24 17.60 -23.40
N PHE A 177 -22.14 17.69 -24.72
CA PHE A 177 -21.86 16.55 -25.59
C PHE A 177 -20.55 15.85 -25.19
N ARG A 178 -19.53 16.64 -24.86
CA ARG A 178 -18.21 16.17 -24.44
C ARG A 178 -18.22 15.54 -23.05
N LEU A 179 -18.93 16.13 -22.11
CA LEU A 179 -19.11 15.58 -20.77
C LEU A 179 -19.80 14.21 -20.82
N ILE A 180 -20.91 14.10 -21.56
CA ILE A 180 -21.65 12.83 -21.71
C ILE A 180 -20.78 11.78 -22.40
N SER A 181 -20.11 12.15 -23.50
CA SER A 181 -19.27 11.22 -24.26
C SER A 181 -18.06 10.72 -23.48
N THR A 182 -17.41 11.58 -22.68
CA THR A 182 -16.26 11.19 -21.83
C THR A 182 -16.68 10.29 -20.67
N ILE A 183 -17.81 10.56 -20.01
CA ILE A 183 -18.37 9.68 -18.97
C ILE A 183 -18.73 8.31 -19.56
N LEU A 184 -19.37 8.29 -20.74
CA LEU A 184 -19.76 7.05 -21.41
C LEU A 184 -18.53 6.19 -21.77
N ILE A 185 -17.47 6.80 -22.31
CA ILE A 185 -16.20 6.11 -22.58
C ILE A 185 -15.57 5.57 -21.30
N PHE A 186 -15.57 6.34 -20.21
CA PHE A 186 -15.03 5.89 -18.93
C PHE A 186 -15.78 4.67 -18.39
N CYS A 187 -17.12 4.71 -18.39
CA CYS A 187 -17.97 3.59 -17.96
C CYS A 187 -17.78 2.33 -18.82
N ILE A 188 -17.69 2.47 -20.15
CA ILE A 188 -17.42 1.34 -21.05
C ILE A 188 -15.99 0.81 -20.84
N GLY A 189 -15.04 1.72 -20.64
CA GLY A 189 -13.64 1.41 -20.38
C GLY A 189 -13.40 0.56 -19.13
N LEU A 190 -14.20 0.76 -18.07
CA LEU A 190 -14.13 -0.08 -16.85
C LEU A 190 -14.52 -1.54 -17.10
N ARG A 191 -15.39 -1.80 -18.10
CA ARG A 191 -15.83 -3.16 -18.46
C ARG A 191 -14.82 -3.87 -19.38
N ALA A 192 -13.86 -3.14 -19.96
CA ALA A 192 -12.82 -3.63 -20.87
C ALA A 192 -13.28 -4.71 -21.86
N PRO A 193 -14.25 -4.38 -22.73
CA PRO A 193 -14.98 -5.35 -23.55
C PRO A 193 -14.13 -6.07 -24.62
N GLY A 194 -12.89 -5.65 -24.85
CA GLY A 194 -12.02 -6.17 -25.91
C GLY A 194 -10.91 -7.14 -25.45
N VAL A 195 -10.87 -7.52 -24.17
CA VAL A 195 -9.80 -8.37 -23.62
C VAL A 195 -10.32 -9.79 -23.34
N PRO A 196 -9.70 -10.87 -23.88
CA PRO A 196 -10.17 -12.23 -23.70
C PRO A 196 -10.12 -12.69 -22.23
N GLN A 197 -11.23 -13.29 -21.77
CA GLN A 197 -11.52 -13.53 -20.35
C GLN A 197 -11.10 -14.91 -19.79
N ARG A 198 -10.61 -15.85 -20.62
CA ARG A 198 -10.32 -17.22 -20.16
C ARG A 198 -8.97 -17.33 -19.42
N ARG A 199 -9.03 -17.87 -18.21
CA ARG A 199 -7.88 -18.12 -17.31
C ARG A 199 -7.31 -19.52 -17.51
N TYR A 200 -5.99 -19.61 -17.48
CA TYR A 200 -5.28 -20.65 -16.72
C TYR A 200 -4.84 -20.02 -15.40
N ALA A 201 -5.25 -20.59 -14.27
CA ALA A 201 -4.59 -20.39 -12.98
C ALA A 201 -5.09 -21.46 -12.00
N VAL A 202 -4.26 -22.47 -11.77
CA VAL A 202 -4.32 -23.32 -10.58
C VAL A 202 -3.86 -22.45 -9.42
N LEU A 203 -4.79 -22.12 -8.53
CA LEU A 203 -4.50 -21.50 -7.23
C LEU A 203 -4.14 -22.62 -6.25
N LEU A 204 -2.86 -22.95 -6.17
CA LEU A 204 -2.29 -23.59 -4.99
C LEU A 204 -1.50 -22.53 -4.24
N ASN A 205 -2.19 -21.80 -3.37
CA ASN A 205 -1.53 -21.22 -2.22
C ASN A 205 -2.44 -21.40 -1.02
N ARG A 206 -2.10 -22.40 -0.21
CA ARG A 206 -2.86 -22.84 0.95
C ARG A 206 -2.40 -21.99 2.13
N SER A 207 -3.24 -21.05 2.56
CA SER A 207 -3.00 -20.28 3.78
C SER A 207 -3.27 -21.15 5.00
N HIS A 208 -2.22 -21.80 5.51
CA HIS A 208 -2.27 -22.48 6.80
C HIS A 208 -1.52 -21.66 7.84
N SER A 209 -2.27 -20.96 8.69
CA SER A 209 -1.77 -20.37 9.92
C SER A 209 -1.82 -21.46 11.01
N GLN A 210 -0.69 -22.07 11.37
CA GLN A 210 -0.02 -22.00 12.68
C GLN A 210 1.15 -23.02 12.60
N ILE A 211 2.28 -22.90 13.29
CA ILE A 211 2.52 -23.03 14.74
C ILE A 211 3.88 -22.34 15.05
N GLU A 212 3.93 -21.60 16.17
CA GLU A 212 5.06 -21.33 17.09
C GLU A 212 4.84 -19.97 17.80
N GLU A 213 3.89 -19.95 18.73
CA GLU A 213 3.81 -18.95 19.80
C GLU A 213 4.06 -19.69 21.13
N GLU A 214 5.28 -20.21 21.30
CA GLU A 214 5.77 -20.70 22.60
C GLU A 214 7.23 -20.27 22.83
N ARG A 215 7.44 -18.94 22.89
CA ARG A 215 8.44 -18.27 23.74
C ARG A 215 8.32 -16.76 23.57
N ALA A 216 7.48 -16.12 24.38
CA ALA A 216 7.47 -14.66 24.45
C ALA A 216 7.09 -14.19 25.85
N GLN A 217 7.98 -14.44 26.80
CA GLN A 217 8.05 -13.72 28.08
C GLN A 217 9.50 -13.52 28.51
N GLU A 218 10.37 -13.13 27.58
CA GLU A 218 11.64 -12.47 27.89
C GLU A 218 11.76 -11.20 27.06
N ASN A 219 12.59 -10.26 27.52
CA ASN A 219 12.70 -8.89 27.00
C ASN A 219 13.02 -8.84 25.48
N VAL A 220 11.97 -8.90 24.65
CA VAL A 220 11.99 -8.87 23.18
C VAL A 220 12.86 -7.73 22.65
N TRP A 221 12.75 -6.53 23.26
CA TRP A 221 13.51 -5.35 22.82
C TRP A 221 15.02 -5.45 23.07
N VAL A 222 15.45 -6.14 24.13
CA VAL A 222 16.89 -6.29 24.44
C VAL A 222 17.53 -7.30 23.49
N LYS A 223 16.87 -8.46 23.28
CA LYS A 223 17.30 -9.44 22.29
C LYS A 223 17.20 -8.88 20.87
N PHE A 224 16.21 -8.04 20.57
CA PHE A 224 16.06 -7.39 19.27
C PHE A 224 17.31 -6.62 18.85
N PHE A 225 17.83 -5.73 19.70
CA PHE A 225 19.03 -4.98 19.34
C PHE A 225 20.28 -5.86 19.16
N GLN A 226 20.37 -6.97 19.90
CA GLN A 226 21.47 -7.93 19.76
C GLN A 226 21.40 -8.70 18.43
N HIS A 227 20.24 -9.24 18.08
CA HIS A 227 20.03 -9.99 16.82
C HIS A 227 19.96 -9.08 15.59
N PHE A 228 19.50 -7.83 15.74
CA PHE A 228 19.57 -6.85 14.67
C PHE A 228 21.02 -6.50 14.33
N LYS A 229 21.92 -6.46 15.32
CA LYS A 229 23.35 -6.24 15.07
C LYS A 229 24.00 -7.38 14.29
N THR A 230 23.59 -8.63 14.53
CA THR A 230 24.07 -9.78 13.75
C THR A 230 23.48 -9.80 12.34
N LEU A 231 22.26 -9.30 12.16
CA LEU A 231 21.59 -9.23 10.85
C LEU A 231 21.94 -8.00 10.00
N ALA A 232 22.36 -6.90 10.63
CA ALA A 232 22.75 -5.64 9.97
C ALA A 232 23.74 -5.80 8.79
N PRO A 233 24.82 -6.61 8.88
CA PRO A 233 25.72 -6.81 7.75
C PRO A 233 25.08 -7.53 6.55
N TYR A 234 23.97 -8.26 6.76
CA TYR A 234 23.23 -8.97 5.70
C TYR A 234 22.13 -8.11 5.07
N ILE A 235 21.57 -7.17 5.83
CA ILE A 235 20.57 -6.21 5.33
C ILE A 235 21.25 -5.11 4.50
N TRP A 236 22.51 -4.79 4.80
CA TRP A 236 23.25 -3.78 4.06
C TRP A 236 23.85 -4.36 2.76
N PRO A 237 23.48 -3.86 1.56
CA PRO A 237 24.03 -4.34 0.29
C PRO A 237 25.47 -3.83 0.10
N SER A 238 26.44 -4.50 0.70
CA SER A 238 27.86 -4.11 0.69
C SER A 238 28.56 -4.19 -0.68
N GLY A 239 27.90 -4.75 -1.70
CA GLY A 239 28.47 -4.91 -3.06
C GLY A 239 27.87 -4.04 -4.17
N HIS A 240 26.76 -3.33 -3.93
CA HIS A 240 26.04 -2.60 -4.99
C HIS A 240 25.80 -1.13 -4.64
N TRP A 241 26.64 -0.25 -5.21
CA TRP A 241 26.54 1.20 -5.02
C TRP A 241 25.15 1.77 -5.37
N GLY A 242 24.50 1.24 -6.41
CA GLY A 242 23.14 1.66 -6.81
C GLY A 242 22.06 1.32 -5.77
N LEU A 243 22.20 0.23 -5.02
CA LEU A 243 21.26 -0.11 -3.94
C LEU A 243 21.51 0.74 -2.69
N GLN A 244 22.78 1.05 -2.39
CA GLN A 244 23.14 1.94 -1.28
C GLN A 244 22.60 3.35 -1.48
N ILE A 245 22.69 3.89 -2.71
CA ILE A 245 22.08 5.18 -3.05
C ILE A 245 20.56 5.14 -2.87
N ASN A 246 19.89 4.05 -3.27
CA ASN A 246 18.45 3.93 -3.07
C ASN A 246 18.07 3.98 -1.58
N ILE A 247 18.85 3.37 -0.68
CA ILE A 247 18.62 3.45 0.78
C ILE A 247 18.72 4.91 1.24
N PHE A 248 19.75 5.64 0.82
CA PHE A 248 19.92 7.06 1.17
C PHE A 248 18.76 7.92 0.65
N ILE A 249 18.35 7.70 -0.61
CA ILE A 249 17.18 8.38 -1.20
C ILE A 249 15.91 8.06 -0.42
N CYS A 250 15.70 6.81 0.00
CA CYS A 250 14.55 6.45 0.84
C CYS A 250 14.55 7.21 2.17
N ILE A 251 15.70 7.32 2.84
CA ILE A 251 15.82 8.10 4.10
C ILE A 251 15.50 9.57 3.85
N LEU A 252 16.02 10.16 2.77
CA LEU A 252 15.74 11.55 2.40
C LEU A 252 14.26 11.77 2.10
N ILE A 253 13.60 10.83 1.39
CA ILE A 253 12.16 10.89 1.14
C ILE A 253 11.36 10.80 2.45
N VAL A 254 11.77 9.94 3.39
CA VAL A 254 11.12 9.86 4.72
C VAL A 254 11.23 11.20 5.44
N LEU A 255 12.40 11.83 5.47
CA LEU A 255 12.60 13.14 6.08
C LEU A 255 11.76 14.24 5.40
N ALA A 256 11.76 14.27 4.06
CA ALA A 256 10.95 15.21 3.29
C ALA A 256 9.44 15.03 3.56
N GLY A 257 8.97 13.80 3.72
CA GLY A 257 7.59 13.48 4.09
C GLY A 257 7.19 14.08 5.45
N ARG A 258 8.08 14.08 6.44
CA ARG A 258 7.84 14.68 7.77
C ARG A 258 7.84 16.22 7.71
N LEU A 259 8.70 16.81 6.89
CA LEU A 259 8.66 18.27 6.66
C LEU A 259 7.33 18.68 6.02
N LEU A 260 6.88 17.94 5.00
CA LEU A 260 5.57 18.18 4.39
C LEU A 260 4.42 17.96 5.38
N SER A 261 4.56 16.98 6.28
CA SER A 261 3.56 16.67 7.32
C SER A 261 3.32 17.86 8.24
N LEU A 262 4.34 18.67 8.53
CA LEU A 262 4.26 19.89 9.31
C LEU A 262 3.79 21.10 8.49
N GLU A 263 4.19 21.19 7.21
CA GLU A 263 3.83 22.31 6.33
C GLU A 263 2.35 22.31 5.95
N VAL A 264 1.72 21.15 5.74
CA VAL A 264 0.31 21.06 5.30
C VAL A 264 -0.66 21.76 6.28
N PRO A 265 -0.63 21.51 7.60
CA PRO A 265 -1.43 22.26 8.56
C PRO A 265 -1.10 23.76 8.58
N ARG A 266 0.18 24.15 8.43
CA ARG A 266 0.61 25.55 8.38
C ARG A 266 -0.02 26.31 7.21
N TYR A 267 -0.03 25.71 6.02
CA TYR A 267 -0.68 26.31 4.85
C TYR A 267 -2.20 26.38 5.01
N THR A 268 -2.80 25.40 5.69
CA THR A 268 -4.24 25.44 6.01
C THR A 268 -4.57 26.64 6.91
N LYS A 269 -3.74 26.93 7.93
CA LYS A 269 -3.85 28.16 8.73
C LYS A 269 -3.79 29.42 7.87
N LEU A 270 -2.76 29.57 7.05
CA LEU A 270 -2.54 30.77 6.24
C LEU A 270 -3.74 31.05 5.31
N ILE A 271 -4.31 30.00 4.72
CA ILE A 271 -5.51 30.12 3.89
C ILE A 271 -6.70 30.60 4.73
N THR A 272 -6.93 30.02 5.90
CA THR A 272 -8.04 30.44 6.78
C THR A 272 -7.89 31.89 7.23
N ASP A 273 -6.68 32.33 7.57
CA ASP A 273 -6.41 33.70 8.03
C ASP A 273 -6.62 34.73 6.90
N GLU A 274 -6.12 34.45 5.69
CA GLU A 274 -6.35 35.33 4.53
C GLU A 274 -7.85 35.41 4.17
N LEU A 275 -8.60 34.31 4.26
CA LEU A 275 -10.04 34.29 4.00
C LEU A 275 -10.83 35.15 5.01
N ILE A 276 -10.45 35.12 6.28
CA ILE A 276 -11.11 35.91 7.33
C ILE A 276 -10.78 37.38 7.22
N GLN A 277 -9.51 37.72 6.94
CA GLN A 277 -9.12 39.10 6.67
C GLN A 277 -9.86 39.67 5.45
N SER A 278 -10.00 38.88 4.39
CA SER A 278 -10.80 39.24 3.21
C SER A 278 -12.27 39.46 3.59
N SER A 279 -12.87 38.62 4.45
CA SER A 279 -14.24 38.79 4.91
C SER A 279 -14.43 40.10 5.68
N ASN A 280 -13.59 40.37 6.68
CA ASN A 280 -13.72 41.55 7.54
C ASN A 280 -13.56 42.85 6.76
N SER A 281 -12.69 42.88 5.74
CA SER A 281 -12.50 44.05 4.88
C SER A 281 -13.71 44.40 4.01
N THR A 282 -14.63 43.46 3.75
CA THR A 282 -15.84 43.74 2.96
C THR A 282 -16.92 44.48 3.78
N THR A 283 -16.93 44.32 5.11
CA THR A 283 -17.91 44.93 6.02
C THR A 283 -17.70 46.44 6.19
N ASP A 284 -16.46 46.94 6.13
CA ASP A 284 -16.14 48.37 6.27
C ASP A 284 -16.22 49.15 4.93
N THR A 285 -16.43 48.47 3.80
CA THR A 285 -16.23 49.03 2.45
C THR A 285 -17.50 49.11 1.60
N LEU A 286 -18.58 49.67 2.12
CA LEU A 286 -19.73 50.02 1.27
C LEU A 286 -19.51 51.27 0.40
N LEU A 287 -18.36 51.96 0.48
CA LEU A 287 -18.12 53.23 -0.23
C LEU A 287 -16.94 53.27 -1.23
N ASN A 288 -16.10 52.23 -1.37
CA ASN A 288 -14.94 52.29 -2.28
C ASN A 288 -14.90 51.15 -3.30
N LEU A 289 -15.22 51.46 -4.57
CA LEU A 289 -15.06 50.54 -5.72
C LEU A 289 -13.62 49.99 -5.86
N GLY A 290 -12.61 50.77 -5.44
CA GLY A 290 -11.20 50.35 -5.45
C GLY A 290 -10.83 49.27 -4.40
N ALA A 291 -11.63 49.11 -3.35
CA ALA A 291 -11.44 48.05 -2.35
C ALA A 291 -12.02 46.70 -2.82
N ARG A 292 -13.14 46.72 -3.56
CA ARG A 292 -13.69 45.53 -4.23
C ARG A 292 -12.72 44.92 -5.25
N LEU A 293 -12.00 45.75 -6.01
CA LEU A 293 -10.96 45.29 -6.93
C LEU A 293 -9.74 44.70 -6.21
N ARG A 294 -9.41 45.20 -5.00
CA ARG A 294 -8.37 44.63 -4.14
C ARG A 294 -8.81 43.30 -3.50
N ALA A 295 -10.08 43.17 -3.11
CA ALA A 295 -10.68 41.93 -2.62
C ALA A 295 -10.76 40.83 -3.70
N LEU A 296 -10.99 41.20 -4.96
CA LEU A 296 -10.89 40.30 -6.11
C LEU A 296 -9.43 39.86 -6.40
N HIS A 297 -8.45 40.70 -6.07
CA HIS A 297 -7.01 40.38 -6.18
C HIS A 297 -6.49 39.54 -5.00
N SER A 298 -7.19 39.50 -3.88
CA SER A 298 -6.83 38.78 -2.65
C SER A 298 -7.52 37.42 -2.51
N TRP A 299 -7.84 36.72 -3.61
CA TRP A 299 -8.23 35.31 -3.52
C TRP A 299 -6.96 34.46 -3.30
N PRO A 300 -6.86 33.63 -2.24
CA PRO A 300 -5.66 32.86 -1.88
C PRO A 300 -5.41 31.64 -2.78
N TRP A 301 -5.61 31.74 -4.09
CA TRP A 301 -5.56 30.60 -5.02
C TRP A 301 -4.16 30.01 -5.05
N ARG A 302 -3.13 30.85 -4.90
CA ARG A 302 -1.73 30.44 -4.81
C ARG A 302 -1.45 29.57 -3.58
N LEU A 303 -2.02 29.91 -2.42
CA LEU A 303 -1.84 29.10 -1.21
C LEU A 303 -2.58 27.78 -1.31
N VAL A 304 -3.80 27.80 -1.86
CA VAL A 304 -4.60 26.58 -2.08
C VAL A 304 -3.90 25.64 -3.07
N THR A 305 -3.34 26.14 -4.17
CA THR A 305 -2.62 25.28 -5.13
C THR A 305 -1.36 24.68 -4.52
N ILE A 306 -0.58 25.45 -3.76
CA ILE A 306 0.59 24.93 -3.04
C ILE A 306 0.18 23.86 -2.02
N LEU A 307 -0.89 24.09 -1.25
CA LEU A 307 -1.42 23.10 -0.31
C LEU A 307 -1.80 21.80 -1.02
N MET A 308 -2.47 21.88 -2.19
CA MET A 308 -2.85 20.69 -2.96
C MET A 308 -1.62 19.96 -3.51
N VAL A 309 -0.57 20.66 -3.93
CA VAL A 309 0.71 20.05 -4.34
C VAL A 309 1.37 19.34 -3.17
N PHE A 310 1.43 19.97 -2.00
CA PHE A 310 1.97 19.33 -0.79
C PHE A 310 1.15 18.12 -0.37
N ARG A 311 -0.18 18.19 -0.46
CA ARG A 311 -1.07 17.07 -0.18
C ARG A 311 -0.96 15.94 -1.21
N PHE A 312 -0.62 16.25 -2.46
CA PHE A 312 -0.30 15.25 -3.49
C PHE A 312 1.05 14.58 -3.24
N LEU A 313 2.06 15.35 -2.83
CA LEU A 313 3.39 14.83 -2.50
C LEU A 313 3.36 13.94 -1.26
N GLN A 314 2.69 14.40 -0.19
CA GLN A 314 2.51 13.68 1.07
C GLN A 314 1.52 12.50 0.92
N GLY A 315 0.44 12.71 0.17
CA GLY A 315 -0.67 11.78 0.04
C GLY A 315 -1.85 12.12 0.94
N ALA A 316 -3.07 11.82 0.49
CA ALA A 316 -4.28 12.00 1.27
C ALA A 316 -4.56 10.77 2.16
N GLY A 317 -3.82 10.61 3.27
CA GLY A 317 -4.19 9.68 4.35
C GLY A 317 -3.16 8.60 4.74
N VAL A 318 -3.68 7.56 5.41
CA VAL A 318 -3.05 6.53 6.26
C VAL A 318 -1.83 5.77 5.69
N PHE A 319 -1.65 5.69 4.38
CA PHE A 319 -0.72 4.73 3.77
C PHE A 319 0.45 5.34 2.99
N ASP A 320 0.82 6.60 3.26
CA ASP A 320 1.87 7.27 2.47
C ASP A 320 1.56 7.19 0.96
N ALA A 321 0.27 7.18 0.59
CA ALA A 321 -0.18 7.00 -0.80
C ALA A 321 0.13 8.23 -1.70
N GLY A 322 0.92 9.17 -1.19
CA GLY A 322 1.44 10.29 -1.95
C GLY A 322 2.53 9.87 -2.92
N ALA A 323 2.84 10.78 -3.84
CA ALA A 323 3.89 10.54 -4.84
C ALA A 323 5.22 10.15 -4.20
N LEU A 324 5.58 10.77 -3.06
CA LEU A 324 6.81 10.47 -2.33
C LEU A 324 6.80 9.06 -1.72
N GLY A 325 5.70 8.65 -1.09
CA GLY A 325 5.61 7.32 -0.49
C GLY A 325 5.58 6.20 -1.54
N ILE A 326 4.95 6.42 -2.69
CA ILE A 326 4.99 5.48 -3.82
C ILE A 326 6.42 5.35 -4.37
N LEU A 327 7.12 6.48 -4.56
CA LEU A 327 8.50 6.49 -5.00
C LEU A 327 9.41 5.75 -4.01
N ARG A 328 9.28 6.05 -2.71
CA ARG A 328 9.98 5.36 -1.63
C ARG A 328 9.72 3.87 -1.66
N THR A 329 8.46 3.45 -1.72
CA THR A 329 8.08 2.02 -1.72
C THR A 329 8.67 1.31 -2.93
N THR A 330 8.64 1.93 -4.11
CA THR A 330 9.21 1.35 -5.33
C THR A 330 10.73 1.17 -5.23
N LEU A 331 11.44 2.14 -4.65
CA LEU A 331 12.87 2.05 -4.40
C LEU A 331 13.17 0.98 -3.34
N TRP A 332 12.36 0.91 -2.28
CA TRP A 332 12.48 -0.06 -1.20
C TRP A 332 12.28 -1.49 -1.66
N THR A 333 11.28 -1.78 -2.50
CA THR A 333 11.02 -3.14 -3.00
C THR A 333 12.25 -3.75 -3.67
N LYS A 334 13.11 -2.97 -4.34
CA LYS A 334 14.37 -3.50 -4.90
C LYS A 334 15.36 -3.95 -3.82
N ILE A 335 15.39 -3.24 -2.70
CA ILE A 335 16.26 -3.53 -1.55
C ILE A 335 15.71 -4.76 -0.82
N GLU A 336 14.41 -4.78 -0.51
CA GLU A 336 13.68 -5.93 0.04
C GLU A 336 13.97 -7.21 -0.75
N GLN A 337 13.78 -7.19 -2.07
CA GLN A 337 14.01 -8.36 -2.92
C GLN A 337 15.48 -8.84 -2.91
N TYR A 338 16.44 -7.91 -2.83
CA TYR A 338 17.85 -8.25 -2.70
C TYR A 338 18.14 -8.92 -1.34
N THR A 339 17.65 -8.33 -0.25
CA THR A 339 17.82 -8.83 1.12
C THR A 339 17.20 -10.22 1.27
N THR A 340 15.95 -10.39 0.84
CA THR A 340 15.24 -11.68 0.88
C THR A 340 15.98 -12.75 0.08
N ARG A 341 16.46 -12.41 -1.13
CA ARG A 341 17.24 -13.36 -1.94
C ARG A 341 18.54 -13.77 -1.23
N SER A 342 19.28 -12.80 -0.69
CA SER A 342 20.56 -13.05 -0.01
C SER A 342 20.38 -13.95 1.21
N LEU A 343 19.39 -13.64 2.05
CA LEU A 343 19.06 -14.41 3.25
C LEU A 343 18.57 -15.82 2.88
N LYS A 344 17.63 -15.95 1.93
CA LYS A 344 17.12 -17.26 1.50
C LYS A 344 18.25 -18.15 0.97
N LEU A 345 19.14 -17.63 0.12
CA LEU A 345 20.27 -18.39 -0.39
C LEU A 345 21.24 -18.82 0.71
N ARG A 346 21.50 -17.94 1.69
CA ARG A 346 22.40 -18.25 2.81
C ARG A 346 21.83 -19.32 3.72
N VAL A 347 20.56 -19.18 4.13
CA VAL A 347 19.88 -20.17 4.97
C VAL A 347 19.77 -21.50 4.22
N PHE A 348 19.42 -21.48 2.94
CA PHE A 348 19.34 -22.68 2.11
C PHE A 348 20.70 -23.38 1.96
N SER A 349 21.78 -22.62 1.72
CA SER A 349 23.14 -23.17 1.68
C SER A 349 23.55 -23.77 3.02
N HIS A 350 23.25 -23.09 4.14
CA HIS A 350 23.55 -23.60 5.47
C HIS A 350 22.79 -24.90 5.76
N LEU A 351 21.50 -24.97 5.42
CA LEU A 351 20.70 -26.19 5.57
C LEU A 351 21.31 -27.37 4.81
N HIS A 352 21.89 -27.17 3.63
CA HIS A 352 22.56 -28.23 2.88
C HIS A 352 23.88 -28.72 3.50
N HIS A 353 24.50 -27.92 4.38
CA HIS A 353 25.70 -28.32 5.11
C HIS A 353 25.38 -29.10 6.39
N LEU A 354 24.10 -29.19 6.80
CA LEU A 354 23.70 -29.94 7.99
C LEU A 354 23.80 -31.46 7.75
N SER A 355 23.94 -32.21 8.85
CA SER A 355 24.13 -33.66 8.78
C SER A 355 22.85 -34.38 8.35
N LEU A 356 23.00 -35.55 7.73
CA LEU A 356 21.86 -36.39 7.32
C LEU A 356 20.90 -36.70 8.47
N SER A 357 21.43 -36.92 9.69
CA SER A 357 20.63 -37.17 10.90
C SER A 357 19.66 -36.02 11.20
N TRP A 358 20.12 -34.78 11.01
CA TRP A 358 19.29 -33.59 11.19
C TRP A 358 18.14 -33.55 10.17
N HIS A 359 18.42 -33.91 8.90
CA HIS A 359 17.40 -33.96 7.86
C HIS A 359 16.36 -35.06 8.06
N LEU A 360 16.76 -36.24 8.57
CA LEU A 360 15.85 -37.38 8.77
C LEU A 360 14.91 -37.21 9.98
N THR A 361 15.31 -36.41 10.97
CA THR A 361 14.53 -36.20 12.20
C THR A 361 13.48 -35.10 12.09
N ARG A 362 13.58 -34.23 11.08
CA ARG A 362 12.67 -33.10 10.89
C ARG A 362 11.83 -33.23 9.63
N LYS A 363 10.61 -32.69 9.67
CA LYS A 363 9.74 -32.61 8.50
C LYS A 363 10.23 -31.50 7.58
N THR A 364 10.61 -31.83 6.36
CA THR A 364 11.16 -30.86 5.37
C THR A 364 10.24 -29.66 5.14
N GLY A 365 8.92 -29.88 5.09
CA GLY A 365 7.94 -28.80 4.91
C GLY A 365 7.85 -27.84 6.09
N GLU A 366 8.13 -28.30 7.32
CA GLU A 366 8.17 -27.46 8.51
C GLU A 366 9.42 -26.59 8.53
N VAL A 367 10.58 -27.19 8.22
CA VAL A 367 11.86 -26.46 8.10
C VAL A 367 11.78 -25.38 7.04
N LEU A 368 11.33 -25.71 5.82
CA LEU A 368 11.21 -24.74 4.73
C LEU A 368 10.28 -23.58 5.10
N ARG A 369 9.22 -23.87 5.85
CA ARG A 369 8.29 -22.85 6.34
C ARG A 369 8.94 -21.92 7.38
N ILE A 370 9.80 -22.40 8.26
CA ILE A 370 10.56 -21.55 9.19
C ILE A 370 11.49 -20.63 8.40
N VAL A 371 12.14 -21.14 7.34
CA VAL A 371 12.98 -20.33 6.45
C VAL A 371 12.18 -19.24 5.75
N ASP A 372 11.07 -19.60 5.09
CA ASP A 372 10.24 -18.62 4.38
C ASP A 372 9.66 -17.57 5.33
N ARG A 373 9.09 -17.99 6.47
CA ARG A 373 8.55 -17.05 7.46
C ARG A 373 9.62 -16.17 8.07
N GLY A 374 10.77 -16.73 8.45
CA GLY A 374 11.85 -15.97 9.07
C GLY A 374 12.43 -14.92 8.11
N THR A 375 12.63 -15.28 6.84
CA THR A 375 13.14 -14.34 5.83
C THR A 375 12.13 -13.24 5.50
N ASP A 376 10.86 -13.57 5.31
CA ASP A 376 9.79 -12.57 5.09
C ASP A 376 9.58 -11.67 6.33
N SER A 377 9.80 -12.23 7.52
CA SER A 377 9.70 -11.51 8.80
C SER A 377 10.83 -10.51 9.00
N VAL A 378 12.06 -10.83 8.60
CA VAL A 378 13.18 -9.88 8.64
C VAL A 378 12.85 -8.63 7.82
N ASP A 379 12.33 -8.81 6.61
CA ASP A 379 11.96 -7.68 5.75
C ASP A 379 10.77 -6.88 6.31
N SER A 380 9.72 -7.58 6.76
CA SER A 380 8.55 -6.95 7.37
C SER A 380 8.93 -6.14 8.60
N LEU A 381 9.79 -6.68 9.46
CA LEU A 381 10.29 -6.01 10.66
C LEU A 381 11.04 -4.73 10.27
N LEU A 382 11.99 -4.83 9.33
CA LEU A 382 12.75 -3.69 8.84
C LEU A 382 11.83 -2.57 8.32
N THR A 383 10.82 -2.94 7.53
CA THR A 383 9.81 -2.03 6.99
C THR A 383 9.01 -1.36 8.11
N TYR A 384 8.52 -2.10 9.11
CA TYR A 384 7.73 -1.54 10.21
C TYR A 384 8.54 -0.60 11.10
N VAL A 385 9.79 -0.96 11.41
CA VAL A 385 10.65 -0.14 12.26
C VAL A 385 11.06 1.16 11.54
N LEU A 386 11.54 1.05 10.29
CA LEU A 386 12.06 2.21 9.54
C LEU A 386 10.97 3.15 9.01
N PHE A 387 9.81 2.62 8.60
CA PHE A 387 8.79 3.41 7.91
C PHE A 387 7.51 3.65 8.70
N SER A 388 7.30 2.95 9.82
CA SER A 388 6.13 3.18 10.66
C SER A 388 6.54 3.70 12.03
N ILE A 389 7.34 2.96 12.81
CA ILE A 389 7.68 3.35 14.19
C ILE A 389 8.58 4.58 14.25
N PHE A 390 9.71 4.57 13.56
CA PHE A 390 10.65 5.69 13.64
C PHE A 390 10.00 7.01 13.16
N PRO A 391 9.29 7.04 12.01
CA PRO A 391 8.54 8.22 11.58
C PRO A 391 7.47 8.69 12.55
N THR A 392 6.71 7.79 13.17
CA THR A 392 5.65 8.18 14.12
C THR A 392 6.19 8.80 15.38
N ILE A 393 7.26 8.22 15.94
CA ILE A 393 7.94 8.81 17.10
C ILE A 393 8.52 10.17 16.72
N ALA A 394 9.14 10.29 15.54
CA ALA A 394 9.64 11.57 15.04
C ALA A 394 8.52 12.60 14.84
N ASP A 395 7.38 12.22 14.25
CA ASP A 395 6.22 13.09 14.06
C ASP A 395 5.66 13.58 15.41
N ILE A 396 5.61 12.72 16.44
CA ILE A 396 5.20 13.11 17.80
C ILE A 396 6.18 14.13 18.40
N ILE A 397 7.48 13.87 18.31
CA ILE A 397 8.51 14.78 18.85
C ILE A 397 8.48 16.13 18.13
N ILE A 398 8.43 16.11 16.79
CA ILE A 398 8.34 17.31 15.95
C ILE A 398 7.08 18.10 16.29
N ALA A 399 5.94 17.43 16.45
CA ALA A 399 4.69 18.10 16.82
C ALA A 399 4.77 18.78 18.19
N ILE A 400 5.32 18.10 19.20
CA ILE A 400 5.48 18.67 20.55
C ILE A 400 6.37 19.93 20.47
N ILE A 401 7.52 19.84 19.81
CA ILE A 401 8.44 20.97 19.64
C ILE A 401 7.72 22.12 18.91
N TYR A 402 7.00 21.80 17.82
CA TYR A 402 6.27 22.79 17.04
C TYR A 402 5.19 23.51 17.86
N PHE A 403 4.36 22.79 18.62
CA PHE A 403 3.32 23.40 19.45
C PHE A 403 3.88 24.23 20.61
N VAL A 404 5.01 23.82 21.20
CA VAL A 404 5.69 24.61 22.24
C VAL A 404 6.23 25.92 21.67
N VAL A 405 6.83 25.90 20.48
CA VAL A 405 7.43 27.09 19.85
C VAL A 405 6.38 28.04 19.29
N GLN A 406 5.35 27.52 18.60
CA GLN A 406 4.40 28.34 17.85
C GLN A 406 3.25 28.88 18.71
N PHE A 407 2.81 28.14 19.72
CA PHE A 407 1.69 28.51 20.56
C PHE A 407 2.15 28.89 21.96
N ASN A 408 2.41 27.88 22.81
CA ASN A 408 2.81 27.99 24.20
C ASN A 408 3.10 26.60 24.77
N ILE A 409 3.85 26.54 25.87
CA ILE A 409 4.23 25.26 26.52
C ILE A 409 3.01 24.41 26.94
N TRP A 410 1.89 25.04 27.30
CA TRP A 410 0.66 24.36 27.69
C TRP A 410 0.05 23.53 26.55
N PHE A 411 0.10 23.99 25.30
CA PHE A 411 -0.35 23.20 24.16
C PHE A 411 0.53 21.97 23.96
N GLY A 412 1.85 22.13 24.08
CA GLY A 412 2.79 21.02 24.05
C GLY A 412 2.46 19.96 25.10
N ILE A 413 2.15 20.37 26.33
CA ILE A 413 1.76 19.47 27.42
C ILE A 413 0.43 18.77 27.13
N ILE A 414 -0.59 19.46 26.62
CA ILE A 414 -1.89 18.85 26.28
C ILE A 414 -1.72 17.79 25.19
N VAL A 415 -0.96 18.11 24.13
CA VAL A 415 -0.68 17.17 23.03
C VAL A 415 0.13 15.99 23.54
N PHE A 416 1.20 16.24 24.31
CA PHE A 416 2.01 15.18 24.91
C PHE A 416 1.18 14.27 25.81
N ALA A 417 0.38 14.83 26.73
CA ALA A 417 -0.47 14.07 27.62
C ALA A 417 -1.49 13.24 26.85
N THR A 418 -2.16 13.82 25.85
CA THR A 418 -3.13 13.10 25.02
C THR A 418 -2.47 11.95 24.26
N MET A 419 -1.33 12.19 23.61
CA MET A 419 -0.62 11.17 22.83
C MET A 419 0.01 10.09 23.72
N PHE A 420 0.55 10.47 24.88
CA PHE A 420 1.09 9.54 25.85
C PHE A 420 0.01 8.65 26.45
N VAL A 421 -1.10 9.24 26.90
CA VAL A 421 -2.25 8.49 27.43
C VAL A 421 -2.86 7.63 26.33
N TYR A 422 -2.91 8.10 25.08
CA TYR A 422 -3.32 7.29 23.95
C TYR A 422 -2.41 6.08 23.73
N LEU A 423 -1.09 6.28 23.70
CA LEU A 423 -0.11 5.23 23.44
C LEU A 423 -0.13 4.19 24.56
N VAL A 424 -0.08 4.66 25.81
CA VAL A 424 -0.13 3.80 27.00
C VAL A 424 -1.47 3.07 27.06
N SER A 425 -2.60 3.74 26.84
CA SER A 425 -3.90 3.09 26.78
C SER A 425 -3.97 2.07 25.64
N THR A 426 -3.41 2.37 24.48
CA THR A 426 -3.39 1.42 23.34
C THR A 426 -2.54 0.21 23.66
N ILE A 427 -1.33 0.39 24.21
CA ILE A 427 -0.45 -0.72 24.61
C ILE A 427 -1.10 -1.49 25.76
N VAL A 428 -1.56 -0.83 26.80
CA VAL A 428 -2.20 -1.44 27.97
C VAL A 428 -3.46 -2.16 27.54
N ILE A 429 -4.36 -1.59 26.75
CA ILE A 429 -5.58 -2.26 26.27
C ILE A 429 -5.24 -3.34 25.25
N THR A 430 -4.17 -3.26 24.46
CA THR A 430 -3.75 -4.35 23.55
C THR A 430 -3.13 -5.51 24.32
N GLU A 431 -2.27 -5.21 25.28
CA GLU A 431 -1.72 -6.18 26.21
C GLU A 431 -2.79 -6.74 27.11
N TRP A 432 -3.73 -5.92 27.57
CA TRP A 432 -4.88 -6.30 28.37
C TRP A 432 -5.96 -6.93 27.51
N ARG A 433 -6.07 -6.72 26.21
CA ARG A 433 -6.88 -7.57 25.35
C ARG A 433 -6.25 -8.96 25.33
N THR A 434 -4.93 -9.02 25.21
CA THR A 434 -4.15 -10.27 25.34
C THR A 434 -4.24 -10.88 26.75
N LYS A 435 -4.28 -10.06 27.82
CA LYS A 435 -4.22 -10.45 29.26
C LYS A 435 -5.58 -10.39 30.01
N ARG A 436 -6.67 -9.88 29.42
CA ARG A 436 -8.03 -9.74 29.99
C ARG A 436 -9.06 -10.56 29.23
N LEU A 437 -8.83 -10.92 27.97
CA LEU A 437 -9.37 -12.21 27.48
C LEU A 437 -8.92 -13.36 28.42
N VAL A 438 -7.75 -13.19 29.06
CA VAL A 438 -7.24 -14.05 30.12
C VAL A 438 -7.92 -13.84 31.49
N HIS A 439 -8.51 -12.67 31.78
CA HIS A 439 -9.05 -12.31 33.12
C HIS A 439 -10.58 -12.38 33.21
N ILE A 440 -11.33 -12.05 32.15
CA ILE A 440 -12.80 -12.23 32.10
C ILE A 440 -13.16 -13.73 32.19
N ALA A 441 -12.32 -14.62 31.63
CA ALA A 441 -12.46 -16.06 31.80
C ALA A 441 -12.25 -16.53 33.26
N LYS A 442 -11.46 -15.82 34.07
CA LYS A 442 -11.25 -16.15 35.49
C LYS A 442 -12.44 -15.80 36.39
N MET A 443 -13.28 -14.84 35.99
CA MET A 443 -14.48 -14.47 36.77
C MET A 443 -15.58 -15.53 36.70
N SER A 444 -15.52 -16.43 35.70
CA SER A 444 -16.33 -17.66 35.68
C SER A 444 -15.55 -18.78 36.36
N GLN A 445 -15.77 -18.96 37.66
CA GLN A 445 -15.09 -19.91 38.54
C GLN A 445 -15.22 -21.40 38.13
N ARG A 446 -15.89 -21.71 37.00
CA ARG A 446 -16.00 -23.04 36.37
C ARG A 446 -15.22 -23.22 35.06
N TYR A 447 -14.55 -22.19 34.53
CA TYR A 447 -13.80 -22.25 33.27
C TYR A 447 -12.39 -21.64 33.36
N ALA A 448 -11.63 -22.01 34.40
CA ALA A 448 -10.27 -21.54 34.65
C ALA A 448 -9.19 -22.05 33.65
N TRP A 449 -9.57 -22.63 32.51
CA TRP A 449 -8.68 -23.21 31.49
C TRP A 449 -8.72 -22.51 30.12
N THR A 450 -9.42 -21.37 30.01
CA THR A 450 -9.84 -20.81 28.71
C THR A 450 -9.04 -19.56 28.27
N SER A 451 -8.05 -19.16 29.07
CA SER A 451 -7.29 -17.92 28.83
C SER A 451 -6.21 -18.03 27.74
N ARG A 452 -5.64 -19.22 27.53
CA ARG A 452 -4.75 -19.55 26.39
C ARG A 452 -5.54 -19.96 25.14
N LYS A 453 -6.85 -20.14 25.29
CA LYS A 453 -7.69 -20.77 24.30
C LYS A 453 -8.12 -19.76 23.25
N PHE A 454 -8.82 -18.65 23.48
CA PHE A 454 -9.43 -17.84 22.39
C PHE A 454 -8.66 -17.55 21.08
N LYS A 455 -7.38 -17.14 21.06
CA LYS A 455 -6.59 -17.03 19.79
C LYS A 455 -6.18 -18.41 19.26
N LYS A 456 -5.76 -19.32 20.15
CA LYS A 456 -5.54 -20.74 19.84
C LYS A 456 -6.84 -21.47 19.50
N GLU A 457 -8.01 -21.01 19.91
CA GLU A 457 -9.34 -21.58 19.75
C GLU A 457 -9.94 -21.05 18.48
N MET A 458 -9.88 -19.74 18.20
CA MET A 458 -10.22 -19.21 16.89
C MET A 458 -9.39 -19.90 15.81
N ASN A 459 -8.07 -19.98 15.99
CA ASN A 459 -7.21 -20.69 15.04
C ASN A 459 -7.38 -22.22 15.10
N LYS A 460 -7.73 -22.83 16.24
CA LYS A 460 -8.05 -24.28 16.33
C LYS A 460 -9.41 -24.59 15.71
N TYR A 461 -10.38 -23.70 15.83
CA TYR A 461 -11.69 -23.80 15.19
C TYR A 461 -11.55 -23.53 13.70
N ASP A 462 -10.66 -22.62 13.28
CA ASP A 462 -10.28 -22.42 11.88
C ASP A 462 -9.58 -23.67 11.32
N ASN A 463 -8.60 -24.22 12.05
CA ASN A 463 -7.92 -25.46 11.69
C ASN A 463 -8.84 -26.68 11.73
N ALA A 464 -9.79 -26.74 12.67
CA ALA A 464 -10.78 -27.81 12.74
C ALA A 464 -11.80 -27.68 11.61
N MET A 465 -12.31 -26.48 11.34
CA MET A 465 -13.19 -26.20 10.20
C MET A 465 -12.50 -26.59 8.88
N SER A 466 -11.29 -26.06 8.64
CA SER A 466 -10.50 -26.38 7.46
C SER A 466 -10.10 -27.86 7.41
N GLY A 467 -9.78 -28.45 8.56
CA GLY A 467 -9.41 -29.86 8.70
C GLY A 467 -10.57 -30.79 8.33
N THR A 468 -11.77 -30.54 8.88
CA THR A 468 -12.99 -31.29 8.56
C THR A 468 -13.35 -31.18 7.09
N ALA A 469 -13.27 -29.98 6.50
CA ALA A 469 -13.53 -29.81 5.06
C ALA A 469 -12.52 -30.57 4.18
N VAL A 470 -11.24 -30.52 4.53
CA VAL A 470 -10.18 -31.20 3.79
C VAL A 470 -10.30 -32.71 3.91
N ASP A 471 -10.54 -33.23 5.11
CA ASP A 471 -10.66 -34.67 5.36
C ASP A 471 -11.86 -35.26 4.61
N SER A 472 -13.00 -34.56 4.64
CA SER A 472 -14.21 -34.93 3.91
C SER A 472 -13.99 -34.96 2.38
N LEU A 473 -13.25 -33.97 1.84
CA LEU A 473 -12.96 -33.89 0.39
C LEU A 473 -11.86 -34.85 -0.06
N LEU A 474 -10.86 -35.15 0.78
CA LEU A 474 -9.83 -36.14 0.47
C LEU A 474 -10.43 -37.55 0.48
N ASN A 475 -11.36 -37.83 1.40
CA ASN A 475 -12.04 -39.10 1.55
C ASN A 475 -13.43 -39.11 0.88
N PHE A 476 -13.58 -38.39 -0.24
CA PHE A 476 -14.89 -38.22 -0.91
C PHE A 476 -15.51 -39.56 -1.33
N GLU A 477 -14.67 -40.55 -1.70
CA GLU A 477 -15.11 -41.88 -2.08
C GLU A 477 -15.84 -42.56 -0.91
N THR A 478 -15.26 -42.51 0.28
CA THR A 478 -15.85 -43.06 1.51
C THR A 478 -17.18 -42.38 1.83
N VAL A 479 -17.24 -41.06 1.75
CA VAL A 479 -18.49 -40.31 2.01
C VAL A 479 -19.60 -40.74 1.04
N LYS A 480 -19.25 -40.96 -0.24
CA LYS A 480 -20.20 -41.45 -1.27
C LYS A 480 -20.61 -42.90 -1.06
N TYR A 481 -19.68 -43.78 -0.65
CA TYR A 481 -20.00 -45.18 -0.38
C TYR A 481 -21.01 -45.35 0.76
N TYR A 482 -20.95 -44.49 1.77
CA TYR A 482 -21.86 -44.54 2.92
C TYR A 482 -23.09 -43.62 2.80
N GLY A 483 -23.23 -42.84 1.72
CA GLY A 483 -24.34 -41.87 1.56
C GLY A 483 -24.39 -40.83 2.69
N ALA A 484 -23.23 -40.44 3.21
CA ALA A 484 -23.08 -39.63 4.42
C ALA A 484 -22.94 -38.12 4.14
N GLU A 485 -23.33 -37.63 2.97
CA GLU A 485 -23.09 -36.23 2.58
C GLU A 485 -23.72 -35.23 3.55
N GLN A 486 -24.95 -35.49 3.99
CA GLN A 486 -25.65 -34.60 4.91
C GLN A 486 -25.02 -34.58 6.31
N TYR A 487 -24.43 -35.71 6.73
CA TYR A 487 -23.72 -35.81 8.01
C TYR A 487 -22.46 -34.94 8.00
N GLU A 488 -21.65 -35.05 6.95
CA GLU A 488 -20.44 -34.24 6.77
C GLU A 488 -20.76 -32.74 6.68
N VAL A 489 -21.84 -32.36 5.97
CA VAL A 489 -22.30 -30.97 5.89
C VAL A 489 -22.69 -30.44 7.26
N THR A 490 -23.38 -31.23 8.08
CA THR A 490 -23.80 -30.83 9.44
C THR A 490 -22.60 -30.68 10.37
N GLN A 491 -21.64 -31.62 10.30
CA GLN A 491 -20.39 -31.53 11.06
C GLN A 491 -19.56 -30.30 10.69
N TYR A 492 -19.51 -29.97 9.40
CA TYR A 492 -18.85 -28.76 8.91
C TYR A 492 -19.59 -27.48 9.36
N GLN A 493 -20.93 -27.48 9.35
CA GLN A 493 -21.73 -26.38 9.88
C GLN A 493 -21.43 -26.13 11.37
N ASP A 494 -21.39 -27.18 12.18
CA ASP A 494 -21.05 -27.08 13.61
C ASP A 494 -19.64 -26.50 13.84
N ALA A 495 -18.68 -26.85 12.99
CA ALA A 495 -17.34 -26.29 13.03
C ALA A 495 -17.34 -24.80 12.66
N ILE A 496 -18.10 -24.41 11.63
CA ILE A 496 -18.28 -23.01 11.22
C ILE A 496 -18.93 -22.19 12.35
N GLU A 497 -20.00 -22.68 12.98
CA GLU A 497 -20.69 -21.92 14.03
C GLU A 497 -19.79 -21.64 15.25
N LYS A 498 -18.95 -22.61 15.62
CA LYS A 498 -17.95 -22.44 16.69
C LYS A 498 -16.90 -21.40 16.30
N TYR A 499 -16.42 -21.45 15.06
CA TYR A 499 -15.48 -20.46 14.53
C TYR A 499 -16.11 -19.06 14.48
N GLN A 500 -17.34 -18.92 13.98
CA GLN A 500 -18.06 -17.64 13.88
C GLN A 500 -18.28 -16.98 15.25
N LYS A 501 -18.62 -17.76 16.28
CA LYS A 501 -18.75 -17.24 17.66
C LYS A 501 -17.41 -16.71 18.18
N ALA A 502 -16.32 -17.43 17.94
CA ALA A 502 -14.99 -16.99 18.33
C ALA A 502 -14.55 -15.73 17.57
N GLU A 503 -14.79 -15.67 16.26
CA GLU A 503 -14.44 -14.53 15.42
C GLU A 503 -15.28 -13.29 15.74
N TRP A 504 -16.58 -13.46 16.04
CA TRP A 504 -17.41 -12.36 16.54
C TRP A 504 -16.75 -11.72 17.77
N ILE A 505 -16.45 -12.50 18.80
CA ILE A 505 -15.86 -11.98 20.05
C ILE A 505 -14.52 -11.29 19.76
N ASN A 506 -13.70 -11.89 18.90
CA ASN A 506 -12.44 -11.30 18.46
C ASN A 506 -12.63 -9.92 17.80
N GLN A 507 -13.59 -9.80 16.87
CA GLN A 507 -13.94 -8.55 16.21
C GLN A 507 -14.54 -7.53 17.18
N LEU A 508 -15.45 -7.94 18.06
CA LEU A 508 -16.08 -7.05 19.04
C LEU A 508 -15.04 -6.45 20.00
N THR A 509 -14.07 -7.24 20.47
CA THR A 509 -12.98 -6.72 21.31
C THR A 509 -12.09 -5.73 20.56
N LEU A 510 -11.87 -5.93 19.25
CA LEU A 510 -11.13 -4.98 18.41
C LEU A 510 -11.92 -3.67 18.23
N GLN A 511 -13.23 -3.74 18.01
CA GLN A 511 -14.07 -2.54 17.88
C GLN A 511 -14.19 -1.78 19.20
N LEU A 512 -14.24 -2.47 20.34
CA LEU A 512 -14.22 -1.82 21.65
C LEU A 512 -12.92 -1.04 21.90
N LEU A 513 -11.78 -1.58 21.45
CA LEU A 513 -10.50 -0.86 21.45
C LEU A 513 -10.61 0.42 20.59
N ASN A 514 -11.09 0.30 19.36
CA ASN A 514 -11.27 1.45 18.45
C ASN A 514 -12.18 2.53 19.07
N ILE A 515 -13.26 2.14 19.75
CA ILE A 515 -14.15 3.08 20.45
C ILE A 515 -13.41 3.77 21.60
N SER A 516 -12.67 3.03 22.43
CA SER A 516 -11.92 3.62 23.54
C SER A 516 -10.88 4.63 23.06
N GLN A 517 -10.22 4.33 21.94
CA GLN A 517 -9.28 5.20 21.27
C GLN A 517 -9.98 6.46 20.73
N ALA A 518 -11.10 6.31 20.01
CA ALA A 518 -11.91 7.40 19.51
C ALA A 518 -12.37 8.37 20.61
N VAL A 519 -12.83 7.83 21.76
CA VAL A 519 -13.23 8.63 22.92
C VAL A 519 -12.05 9.43 23.48
N LEU A 520 -10.88 8.81 23.63
CA LEU A 520 -9.69 9.44 24.19
C LEU A 520 -9.21 10.61 23.30
N ILE A 521 -9.20 10.43 21.98
CA ILE A 521 -8.87 11.50 21.03
C ILE A 521 -9.95 12.57 21.02
N GLY A 522 -11.22 12.18 21.09
CA GLY A 522 -12.34 13.11 21.19
C GLY A 522 -12.16 14.04 22.38
N ILE A 523 -11.85 13.50 23.56
CA ILE A 523 -11.57 14.27 24.77
C ILE A 523 -10.35 15.19 24.56
N GLY A 524 -9.22 14.66 24.07
CA GLY A 524 -8.01 15.47 23.85
C GLY A 524 -8.20 16.59 22.83
N LEU A 525 -8.95 16.32 21.76
CA LEU A 525 -9.31 17.31 20.75
C LEU A 525 -10.25 18.37 21.35
N THR A 526 -11.28 17.97 22.11
CA THR A 526 -12.22 18.90 22.77
C THR A 526 -11.52 19.79 23.79
N VAL A 527 -10.64 19.23 24.63
CA VAL A 527 -9.93 20.01 25.66
C VAL A 527 -9.03 21.05 25.02
N GLY A 528 -8.22 20.67 24.03
CA GLY A 528 -7.34 21.64 23.40
C GLY A 528 -8.04 22.56 22.40
N SER A 529 -9.15 22.15 21.77
CA SER A 529 -9.96 23.03 20.93
C SER A 529 -10.66 24.09 21.77
N LEU A 530 -11.17 23.74 22.97
CA LEU A 530 -11.75 24.70 23.91
C LEU A 530 -10.70 25.67 24.44
N TYR A 531 -9.50 25.18 24.78
CA TYR A 531 -8.39 26.03 25.21
C TYR A 531 -7.93 26.99 24.10
N CYS A 532 -7.83 26.49 22.86
CA CYS A 532 -7.52 27.31 21.69
C CYS A 532 -8.59 28.38 21.45
N ALA A 533 -9.87 28.01 21.48
CA ALA A 533 -10.98 28.95 21.30
C ALA A 533 -11.01 30.04 22.37
N TRP A 534 -10.69 29.70 23.62
CA TRP A 534 -10.57 30.68 24.71
C TRP A 534 -9.45 31.70 24.46
N LEU A 535 -8.28 31.25 24.00
CA LEU A 535 -7.15 32.13 23.65
C LEU A 535 -7.46 33.05 22.44
N VAL A 536 -8.16 32.54 21.44
CA VAL A 536 -8.57 33.31 20.25
C VAL A 536 -9.57 34.41 20.62
N ASN A 537 -10.59 34.07 21.42
CA ASN A 537 -11.70 34.98 21.72
C ASN A 537 -11.38 36.01 22.81
N ILE A 538 -10.69 35.61 23.89
CA ILE A 538 -10.51 36.48 25.06
C ILE A 538 -9.17 37.20 25.07
N LYS A 539 -8.10 36.55 24.62
CA LYS A 539 -6.75 37.16 24.63
C LYS A 539 -6.33 37.76 23.29
N HIS A 540 -7.01 37.41 22.19
CA HIS A 540 -6.67 37.82 20.82
C HIS A 540 -5.20 37.55 20.42
N GLU A 541 -4.53 36.60 21.10
CA GLU A 541 -3.13 36.24 20.84
C GLU A 541 -2.99 35.27 19.63
N LEU A 542 -4.07 34.56 19.28
CA LEU A 542 -4.10 33.54 18.24
C LEU A 542 -5.18 33.84 17.19
N THR A 543 -4.94 33.44 15.94
CA THR A 543 -5.90 33.63 14.85
C THR A 543 -6.90 32.48 14.75
N VAL A 544 -7.98 32.64 13.99
CA VAL A 544 -8.91 31.54 13.73
C VAL A 544 -8.25 30.43 12.90
N GLY A 545 -7.26 30.76 12.05
CA GLY A 545 -6.45 29.77 11.36
C GLY A 545 -5.62 28.89 12.30
N ASP A 546 -5.19 29.41 13.45
CA ASP A 546 -4.51 28.62 14.49
C ASP A 546 -5.38 27.50 15.06
N TYR A 547 -6.69 27.75 15.20
CA TYR A 547 -7.65 26.72 15.60
C TYR A 547 -7.76 25.60 14.57
N VAL A 548 -7.85 25.96 13.29
CA VAL A 548 -7.89 24.98 12.19
C VAL A 548 -6.59 24.18 12.11
N LEU A 549 -5.44 24.83 12.31
CA LEU A 549 -4.14 24.16 12.39
C LEU A 549 -4.10 23.12 13.51
N TYR A 550 -4.51 23.51 14.71
CA TYR A 550 -4.52 22.61 15.86
C TYR A 550 -5.35 21.35 15.57
N GLY A 551 -6.59 21.54 15.09
CA GLY A 551 -7.49 20.43 14.78
C GLY A 551 -6.97 19.52 13.66
N THR A 552 -6.48 20.10 12.55
CA THR A 552 -5.96 19.33 11.42
C THR A 552 -4.69 18.58 11.76
N TYR A 553 -3.77 19.20 12.52
CA TYR A 553 -2.50 18.57 12.87
C TYR A 553 -2.70 17.41 13.86
N ILE A 554 -3.58 17.54 14.86
CA ILE A 554 -3.87 16.43 15.78
C ILE A 554 -4.51 15.23 15.08
N LEU A 555 -5.46 15.46 14.18
CA LEU A 555 -6.07 14.37 13.40
C LEU A 555 -5.02 13.66 12.53
N GLN A 556 -4.07 14.41 11.97
CA GLN A 556 -2.97 13.86 11.19
C GLN A 556 -2.02 13.02 12.05
N LEU A 557 -1.69 13.47 13.27
CA LEU A 557 -0.86 12.71 14.21
C LEU A 557 -1.56 11.45 14.69
N TYR A 558 -2.87 11.49 14.88
CA TYR A 558 -3.65 10.33 15.33
C TYR A 558 -3.65 9.18 14.31
N THR A 559 -3.70 9.54 13.02
CA THR A 559 -3.88 8.58 11.92
C THR A 559 -2.88 7.41 11.97
N PRO A 560 -1.55 7.61 12.05
CA PRO A 560 -0.61 6.50 12.14
C PRO A 560 -0.56 5.84 13.52
N LEU A 561 -0.96 6.55 14.59
CA LEU A 561 -1.03 6.00 15.94
C LEU A 561 -2.10 4.88 16.06
N ASN A 562 -3.20 4.97 15.30
CA ASN A 562 -4.23 3.91 15.24
C ASN A 562 -3.66 2.56 14.78
N PHE A 563 -2.73 2.60 13.82
CA PHE A 563 -2.09 1.38 13.30
C PHE A 563 -0.97 0.86 14.18
N PHE A 564 -0.50 1.65 15.16
CA PHE A 564 0.59 1.26 16.05
C PHE A 564 0.29 -0.03 16.82
N GLY A 565 -0.96 -0.23 17.26
CA GLY A 565 -1.37 -1.48 17.93
C GLY A 565 -1.29 -2.72 17.03
N ILE A 566 -1.50 -2.55 15.72
CA ILE A 566 -1.31 -3.62 14.72
C ILE A 566 0.18 -3.86 14.51
N TYR A 567 0.96 -2.81 14.28
CA TYR A 567 2.41 -2.93 14.07
C TYR A 567 3.13 -3.55 15.26
N TYR A 568 2.75 -3.20 16.49
CA TYR A 568 3.31 -3.81 17.70
C TYR A 568 3.21 -5.34 17.67
N ARG A 569 2.02 -5.86 17.34
CA ARG A 569 1.80 -7.31 17.22
C ARG A 569 2.58 -7.91 16.06
N LEU A 570 2.59 -7.25 14.91
CA LEU A 570 3.29 -7.74 13.72
C LEU A 570 4.80 -7.81 13.95
N ILE A 571 5.36 -6.84 14.67
CA ILE A 571 6.78 -6.83 15.05
C ILE A 571 7.08 -7.95 16.03
N GLN A 572 6.22 -8.18 17.04
CA GLN A 572 6.39 -9.31 17.96
C GLN A 572 6.40 -10.65 17.21
N GLN A 573 5.47 -10.84 16.28
CA GLN A 573 5.40 -12.05 15.47
C GLN A 573 6.62 -12.18 14.55
N ALA A 574 6.96 -11.13 13.81
CA ALA A 574 8.12 -11.12 12.93
C ALA A 574 9.42 -11.37 13.69
N PHE A 575 9.52 -10.89 14.93
CA PHE A 575 10.65 -11.15 15.80
C PHE A 575 10.77 -12.64 16.16
N ILE A 576 9.68 -13.29 16.53
CA ILE A 576 9.66 -14.73 16.85
C ILE A 576 10.01 -15.57 15.62
N ASP A 577 9.37 -15.30 14.48
CA ASP A 577 9.64 -16.04 13.24
C ASP A 577 11.11 -15.84 12.78
N MET A 578 11.68 -14.66 13.00
CA MET A 578 13.10 -14.37 12.77
C MET A 578 14.00 -15.13 13.76
N GLU A 579 13.67 -15.17 15.06
CA GLU A 579 14.42 -15.92 16.09
C GLU A 579 14.46 -17.41 15.74
N ASN A 580 13.34 -18.02 15.34
CA ASN A 580 13.31 -19.43 14.94
C ASN A 580 14.20 -19.72 13.71
N MET A 581 14.33 -18.76 12.78
CA MET A 581 15.24 -18.87 11.65
C MET A 581 16.71 -18.69 12.06
N LEU A 582 17.00 -17.79 13.00
CA LEU A 582 18.34 -17.63 13.55
C LEU A 582 18.77 -18.88 14.35
N ASP A 583 17.85 -19.45 15.13
CA ASP A 583 18.06 -20.73 15.82
C ASP A 583 18.37 -21.88 14.83
N LEU A 584 17.83 -21.82 13.60
CA LEU A 584 18.19 -22.76 12.54
C LEU A 584 19.64 -22.55 12.07
N LEU A 585 20.06 -21.30 11.90
CA LEU A 585 21.42 -20.92 11.47
C LEU A 585 22.48 -21.16 12.55
N ASP A 586 22.09 -21.15 13.82
CA ASP A 586 22.98 -21.42 14.95
C ASP A 586 23.31 -22.92 15.10
N ASN A 587 22.58 -23.81 14.42
CA ASN A 587 22.90 -25.24 14.43
C ASN A 587 24.22 -25.48 13.68
N GLN A 588 25.23 -25.96 14.41
CA GLN A 588 26.51 -26.27 13.81
C GLN A 588 26.45 -27.61 13.04
N PRO A 589 27.05 -27.68 11.85
CA PRO A 589 27.19 -28.94 11.13
C PRO A 589 28.01 -29.93 11.95
N THR A 590 27.51 -31.15 12.09
CA THR A 590 28.17 -32.21 12.89
C THR A 590 29.43 -32.76 12.20
N ILE A 591 29.46 -32.69 10.87
CA ILE A 591 30.55 -33.17 10.02
C ILE A 591 31.19 -31.94 9.41
N VAL A 592 32.43 -31.65 9.80
CA VAL A 592 33.19 -30.50 9.31
C VAL A 592 34.56 -31.00 8.88
N ASP A 593 35.00 -30.58 7.69
CA ASP A 593 36.35 -30.89 7.23
C ASP A 593 37.40 -30.29 8.16
N SER A 594 38.51 -31.00 8.35
CA SER A 594 39.66 -30.45 9.08
C SER A 594 40.18 -29.19 8.37
N PRO A 595 40.68 -28.16 9.09
CA PRO A 595 41.19 -26.93 8.49
C PRO A 595 42.28 -27.14 7.42
N PHE A 596 42.95 -28.29 7.45
CA PHE A 596 44.02 -28.69 6.52
C PHE A 596 43.67 -29.97 5.74
N ALA A 597 42.38 -30.27 5.56
CA ALA A 597 41.94 -31.38 4.74
C ALA A 597 42.52 -31.25 3.32
N LYS A 598 43.11 -32.33 2.82
CA LYS A 598 43.64 -32.40 1.45
C LYS A 598 42.58 -33.03 0.55
N ASP A 599 42.57 -32.64 -0.72
CA ASP A 599 41.74 -33.31 -1.72
C ASP A 599 42.07 -34.80 -1.77
N LEU A 600 41.04 -35.64 -1.84
CA LEU A 600 41.18 -37.08 -1.90
C LEU A 600 41.78 -37.48 -3.26
N VAL A 601 43.07 -37.80 -3.29
CA VAL A 601 43.76 -38.35 -4.48
C VAL A 601 43.71 -39.87 -4.42
N ILE A 602 42.84 -40.47 -5.24
CA ILE A 602 42.68 -41.93 -5.30
C ILE A 602 43.77 -42.51 -6.20
N THR A 603 44.75 -43.20 -5.61
CA THR A 603 45.80 -43.92 -6.35
C THR A 603 45.46 -45.39 -6.56
N ASN A 604 45.17 -46.10 -5.46
CA ASN A 604 44.93 -47.55 -5.49
C ASN A 604 43.47 -47.94 -5.21
N GLY A 605 42.58 -47.04 -4.78
CA GLY A 605 41.17 -47.37 -4.55
C GLY A 605 40.91 -48.48 -3.52
N MET A 606 41.87 -48.73 -2.62
CA MET A 606 41.72 -49.63 -1.48
C MET A 606 40.87 -48.96 -0.39
N ILE A 607 39.89 -49.68 0.16
CA ILE A 607 39.03 -49.21 1.25
C ILE A 607 39.34 -50.05 2.50
N GLU A 608 39.69 -49.39 3.60
CA GLU A 608 40.02 -50.04 4.86
C GLU A 608 39.10 -49.49 5.96
N PHE A 609 38.43 -50.41 6.67
CA PHE A 609 37.74 -50.14 7.91
C PHE A 609 38.64 -50.62 9.04
N ASP A 610 38.97 -49.74 9.99
CA ASP A 610 39.82 -50.03 11.14
C ASP A 610 39.07 -49.68 12.44
N ASP A 611 38.71 -50.72 13.21
CA ASP A 611 37.98 -50.69 14.48
C ASP A 611 36.76 -49.74 14.49
N VAL A 612 35.99 -49.78 13.40
CA VAL A 612 34.90 -48.82 13.17
C VAL A 612 33.73 -49.08 14.11
N CYS A 613 33.38 -48.06 14.89
CA CYS A 613 32.17 -47.99 15.70
C CYS A 613 31.23 -46.91 15.18
N PHE A 614 29.94 -47.21 15.07
CA PHE A 614 28.95 -46.25 14.59
C PHE A 614 27.59 -46.40 15.27
N HIS A 615 26.95 -45.26 15.54
CA HIS A 615 25.63 -45.17 16.14
C HIS A 615 24.86 -43.94 15.65
N TYR A 616 23.56 -44.05 15.38
CA TYR A 616 22.70 -42.88 15.15
C TYR A 616 22.26 -42.23 16.47
N GLN A 617 22.05 -43.04 17.51
CA GLN A 617 21.74 -42.61 18.88
C GLN A 617 22.75 -43.29 19.80
N ALA A 618 23.34 -42.54 20.75
CA ALA A 618 24.39 -43.06 21.63
C ALA A 618 23.97 -44.33 22.41
N GLU A 619 22.68 -44.47 22.68
CA GLU A 619 22.10 -45.62 23.40
C GLU A 619 22.07 -46.91 22.55
N ARG A 620 22.18 -46.81 21.21
CA ARG A 620 22.02 -47.95 20.29
C ARG A 620 23.17 -48.02 19.29
N PRO A 621 24.32 -48.62 19.67
CA PRO A 621 25.43 -48.87 18.76
C PRO A 621 25.07 -49.91 17.70
N ILE A 622 25.31 -49.57 16.43
CA ILE A 622 25.02 -50.40 15.26
C ILE A 622 26.27 -51.18 14.84
N LEU A 623 27.32 -50.46 14.45
CA LEU A 623 28.62 -51.07 14.13
C LEU A 623 29.46 -51.11 15.41
N LYS A 624 30.04 -52.29 15.70
CA LYS A 624 30.82 -52.55 16.92
C LYS A 624 32.18 -53.15 16.52
N ASN A 625 33.25 -52.36 16.58
CA ASN A 625 34.64 -52.75 16.30
C ASN A 625 34.77 -53.58 15.01
N ILE A 626 34.33 -53.03 13.88
CA ILE A 626 34.40 -53.72 12.59
C ILE A 626 35.67 -53.33 11.85
N SER A 627 36.46 -54.32 11.46
CA SER A 627 37.73 -54.14 10.75
C SER A 627 37.81 -55.08 9.55
N PHE A 628 37.94 -54.53 8.34
CA PHE A 628 38.14 -55.28 7.09
C PHE A 628 38.69 -54.39 5.98
N SER A 629 39.32 -55.00 4.97
CA SER A 629 39.90 -54.30 3.82
C SER A 629 39.34 -54.83 2.50
N ILE A 630 39.01 -53.92 1.58
CA ILE A 630 38.59 -54.23 0.20
C ILE A 630 39.73 -53.85 -0.75
N LEU A 631 40.24 -54.85 -1.50
CA LEU A 631 41.32 -54.65 -2.45
C LEU A 631 40.83 -53.99 -3.76
N PRO A 632 41.73 -53.37 -4.54
CA PRO A 632 41.38 -52.71 -5.79
C PRO A 632 40.79 -53.71 -6.80
N GLY A 633 39.62 -53.39 -7.36
CA GLY A 633 38.94 -54.26 -8.34
C GLY A 633 38.26 -55.51 -7.75
N GLN A 634 38.26 -55.67 -6.43
CA GLN A 634 37.57 -56.76 -5.75
C GLN A 634 36.08 -56.43 -5.56
N THR A 635 35.20 -57.39 -5.87
CA THR A 635 33.78 -57.32 -5.52
C THR A 635 33.56 -57.96 -4.16
N MET A 636 33.10 -57.18 -3.18
CA MET A 636 32.71 -57.68 -1.86
C MET A 636 31.18 -57.66 -1.74
N ALA A 637 30.60 -58.77 -1.25
CA ALA A 637 29.19 -58.85 -0.88
C ALA A 637 29.06 -58.71 0.64
N ILE A 638 28.22 -57.77 1.09
CA ILE A 638 27.89 -57.57 2.50
C ILE A 638 26.50 -58.18 2.74
N VAL A 639 26.41 -59.15 3.65
CA VAL A 639 25.17 -59.86 3.99
C VAL A 639 24.98 -59.93 5.51
N GLY A 640 23.74 -59.82 5.96
CA GLY A 640 23.39 -59.97 7.37
C GLY A 640 21.88 -60.00 7.61
N PRO A 641 21.45 -60.17 8.88
CA PRO A 641 20.06 -60.07 9.29
C PRO A 641 19.59 -58.61 9.42
N SER A 642 18.27 -58.36 9.30
CA SER A 642 17.69 -57.01 9.44
C SER A 642 18.19 -56.30 10.71
N GLY A 643 18.75 -55.10 10.55
CA GLY A 643 19.32 -54.31 11.63
C GLY A 643 20.80 -54.56 11.94
N ALA A 644 21.51 -55.40 11.18
CA ALA A 644 22.96 -55.60 11.35
C ALA A 644 23.82 -54.42 10.85
N GLY A 645 23.23 -53.41 10.20
CA GLY A 645 23.90 -52.16 9.86
C GLY A 645 24.64 -52.13 8.53
N TYR A 646 24.39 -53.11 7.65
CA TYR A 646 24.88 -53.15 6.25
C TYR A 646 24.09 -52.23 5.31
#